data_AF-A0A1W0A0U0-F1
#
_entry.id   AF-A0A1W0A0U0-F1
#
_cell.length_a   1.000
_cell.length_b   1.000
_cell.length_c   1.000
_cell.angle_alpha   90.00
_cell.angle_beta   90.00
_cell.angle_gamma   90.00
#
_symmetry.space_group_name_H-M   'P 1'
#
loop_
_entity.id
_entity.type
_entity.pdbx_description
1 polymer ?
#
loop_
_entity_poly.entity_id
_entity_poly.type
_entity_poly.pdbx_seq_one_letter_code
_entity_poly.pdbx_strand_id
1 'polypeptide(L)'
;ERKKDLGGNSSYGDASFENESRTSSPRHHVNLSVPTRPPSPGKEPVLLLDKESPKRNGILKKIDEHTTITSIRNEIMEKNNQYIGSQYIRQLENQLMEENEQLKHQHAISIRTASELRNELRFLNQRHLDEKRLRNEKFQMKKKRADERRLQHELLLQNTKGTLNQVEEQYKALEIMYQTKVQECQNLMSKLEMMGNEKKCGEERLLSVSEKYQTCLSDLHLLNGKLEAAVDARQNTQQKYEQAIVDHRVAIQVVEERCRVQLECMQETLQKTLAERDSEKVALPENYRLIVEAQRERYEKLEAAISQEKKELEAAFRRERERYEKSLTMANELRIQAEERADSRIRDEAMKIYRERDAIDEQRRQLLSGLAIQNARMDEERGKLEALRAQMEEKRLKLVQDEIIVETQAKSYNERLLQLTRDEDVINGRKRELMDLSTATLEKSKNYSTLARELEEKKAMLEELKVKYDKLVESSKQHGTENELKHEALEREKVALGRSVYQLHQEKLLVARQRMEARQMLEGTKKLDYLLRQQATLNYQPIRSNCANNIFQPPGPPTTLPFSKDCQIPKLAQFLATWEDFNPIHLTPNNSGSHFTSFVLSPTTMQLQFLRTVARRSLATQRFFSHRAPVAVRQTKLLINGQFVPSLTGKTFDTFNPATEVKIASVEHAGTEDVDLAVHAARKAFDEGPWRNMDGSERASLLRKLADLIEQNKDELAALEALDNGKPCSVAKAADLNLVIKCFRYYAGWADKITGKTIPIDGDFFCYTKEEPVGVCAQIIPWNFPLLMAAWKLGPLLATGCTSILKPAEQTPLTALRLGELIVEAGFPKGVVNIITGEGATTGRHLAQHPGVDKVAFTGSTEVGFEIMRQSHPNNLKRVTLELGGKSANIIMDDADIDLAVSTSNAGLFFNQGQCCIAGSRVFVHEAIYDEFIKKAANAAAKGVVGDPFHDSTTQGPQVDEEQFRKILNYIETAKKEGAKLLTGGKRWGKKGWFIEPTVFADVEDHMTIAKEEIFGPVMSILKFKDIDEVIERANSSEFGLGAGVVTSSVDNVMKLTKGLRAGTVYVNCYDVFDAAAPFGGFKNSGIGRELGENGLRPYLENKTVIVKA
;
A
#
# COMPACT_ATOMS: atom_id res chain seq x y z
N GLU A 1 12.63 16.53 65.92
CA GLU A 1 13.75 15.80 66.58
C GLU A 1 13.26 14.41 67.01
N ARG A 2 13.98 13.75 67.95
CA ARG A 2 13.64 12.64 68.87
C ARG A 2 12.22 11.99 68.74
N LYS A 3 12.08 10.66 68.59
CA LYS A 3 12.20 9.58 69.65
C LYS A 3 11.14 9.75 70.77
N LYS A 4 10.37 8.75 71.25
CA LYS A 4 10.32 7.26 71.18
C LYS A 4 8.82 6.80 71.27
N ASP A 5 8.31 5.61 70.92
CA ASP A 5 8.81 4.20 70.82
C ASP A 5 8.55 3.33 72.09
N LEU A 6 8.08 2.08 71.88
CA LEU A 6 7.71 1.00 72.85
C LEU A 6 6.46 1.26 73.74
N GLY A 7 5.61 0.29 74.15
CA GLY A 7 5.45 -1.17 73.93
C GLY A 7 4.41 -1.74 74.94
N GLY A 8 3.88 -2.98 74.92
CA GLY A 8 3.96 -4.11 73.98
C GLY A 8 3.28 -5.40 74.55
N ASN A 9 2.92 -6.35 73.67
CA ASN A 9 2.61 -7.80 73.88
C ASN A 9 1.67 -8.32 75.00
N SER A 10 0.63 -9.07 74.58
CA SER A 10 0.31 -10.50 74.87
C SER A 10 -1.23 -10.73 74.90
N SER A 11 -1.87 -11.31 73.88
CA SER A 11 -1.86 -12.70 73.34
C SER A 11 -2.92 -13.62 73.98
N TYR A 12 -4.00 -13.93 73.25
CA TYR A 12 -4.54 -15.28 72.95
C TYR A 12 -5.91 -15.16 72.24
N GLY A 13 -6.20 -16.05 71.28
CA GLY A 13 -7.50 -16.15 70.62
C GLY A 13 -7.40 -16.44 69.12
N ASP A 14 -7.58 -17.71 68.74
CA ASP A 14 -7.66 -18.15 67.35
C ASP A 14 -8.99 -17.75 66.68
N ALA A 15 -8.92 -17.37 65.39
CA ALA A 15 -9.95 -17.66 64.39
C ALA A 15 -9.36 -17.47 62.98
N SER A 16 -9.63 -18.42 62.07
CA SER A 16 -9.17 -18.39 60.68
C SER A 16 -10.05 -17.50 59.78
N PHE A 17 -9.44 -16.88 58.77
CA PHE A 17 -10.15 -16.27 57.64
C PHE A 17 -10.65 -17.36 56.67
N GLU A 18 -11.95 -17.39 56.36
CA GLU A 18 -12.48 -18.05 55.16
C GLU A 18 -13.58 -17.20 54.46
N ASN A 19 -13.27 -16.81 53.22
CA ASN A 19 -14.09 -16.76 52.00
C ASN A 19 -15.54 -16.21 51.86
N GLU A 20 -15.75 -15.71 50.62
CA GLU A 20 -16.95 -15.83 49.76
C GLU A 20 -18.22 -14.94 49.92
N SER A 21 -18.15 -13.81 49.21
CA SER A 21 -19.02 -13.51 48.04
C SER A 21 -20.36 -12.73 48.17
N ARG A 22 -20.56 -11.84 47.17
CA ARG A 22 -21.79 -11.30 46.54
C ARG A 22 -23.13 -11.32 47.31
N THR A 23 -23.76 -10.13 47.44
CA THR A 23 -25.14 -9.87 46.94
C THR A 23 -25.44 -8.35 46.85
N SER A 24 -26.69 -7.93 46.59
CA SER A 24 -27.02 -6.65 45.93
C SER A 24 -28.15 -5.81 46.57
N SER A 25 -28.20 -4.53 46.17
CA SER A 25 -29.34 -3.60 46.22
C SER A 25 -29.80 -3.04 47.59
N PRO A 26 -30.19 -1.75 47.64
CA PRO A 26 -31.06 -1.19 48.68
C PRO A 26 -32.42 -0.73 48.14
N ARG A 27 -33.52 -1.14 48.81
CA ARG A 27 -34.86 -0.54 48.67
C ARG A 27 -35.16 0.43 49.83
N HIS A 28 -36.21 1.23 49.65
CA HIS A 28 -36.70 2.23 50.59
C HIS A 28 -36.97 1.67 52.01
N HIS A 29 -36.84 2.54 53.02
CA HIS A 29 -37.72 2.50 54.21
C HIS A 29 -38.12 3.91 54.67
N VAL A 30 -39.21 3.98 55.43
CA VAL A 30 -39.96 5.20 55.81
C VAL A 30 -39.63 5.61 57.25
N ASN A 31 -39.82 6.89 57.61
CA ASN A 31 -40.13 7.25 59.00
C ASN A 31 -41.10 8.44 59.13
N LEU A 32 -41.71 8.59 60.31
CA LEU A 32 -42.95 9.38 60.56
C LEU A 32 -42.75 10.55 61.54
N SER A 33 -43.53 11.63 61.39
CA SER A 33 -43.91 12.53 62.51
C SER A 33 -45.02 13.54 62.14
N VAL A 34 -46.00 13.74 63.04
CA VAL A 34 -47.11 14.73 63.01
C VAL A 34 -47.46 15.05 64.47
N PRO A 35 -47.50 16.32 64.95
CA PRO A 35 -48.73 17.17 64.99
C PRO A 35 -48.41 18.69 64.76
N THR A 36 -49.25 19.73 64.90
CA THR A 36 -50.50 20.03 65.68
C THR A 36 -51.49 20.99 64.96
N ARG A 37 -52.66 21.25 65.56
CA ARG A 37 -53.75 22.21 65.22
C ARG A 37 -54.12 22.99 66.51
N PRO A 38 -55.02 24.02 66.56
CA PRO A 38 -55.68 24.84 65.53
C PRO A 38 -55.32 26.37 65.72
N PRO A 39 -56.14 27.43 65.42
CA PRO A 39 -57.59 27.63 65.62
C PRO A 39 -58.39 28.09 64.36
N SER A 40 -59.67 28.41 64.55
CA SER A 40 -60.55 29.20 63.65
C SER A 40 -61.25 30.27 64.49
N PRO A 41 -61.74 31.39 63.91
CA PRO A 41 -63.17 31.40 63.55
C PRO A 41 -63.57 32.36 62.39
N GLY A 42 -64.82 32.23 61.94
CA GLY A 42 -65.67 33.40 61.66
C GLY A 42 -65.77 33.94 60.23
N LYS A 43 -66.75 33.42 59.47
CA LYS A 43 -67.92 34.20 58.98
C LYS A 43 -68.93 33.29 58.28
N GLU A 44 -70.22 33.58 58.45
CA GLU A 44 -71.32 32.79 57.89
C GLU A 44 -71.58 33.16 56.41
N PRO A 45 -71.91 32.18 55.55
CA PRO A 45 -72.62 32.44 54.31
C PRO A 45 -74.12 32.61 54.63
N VAL A 46 -74.63 33.83 54.42
CA VAL A 46 -76.05 34.19 54.61
C VAL A 46 -76.97 33.32 53.74
N LEU A 47 -78.13 32.93 54.28
CA LEU A 47 -79.23 32.36 53.48
C LEU A 47 -79.77 33.39 52.49
N LEU A 48 -79.67 33.09 51.19
CA LEU A 48 -80.51 33.69 50.16
C LEU A 48 -81.37 32.58 49.54
N LEU A 49 -82.57 32.40 50.09
CA LEU A 49 -83.65 31.63 49.49
C LEU A 49 -84.58 32.59 48.76
N ASP A 50 -84.40 32.69 47.43
CA ASP A 50 -85.39 33.15 46.45
C ASP A 50 -84.80 32.91 45.05
N LYS A 51 -85.54 32.46 44.02
CA LYS A 51 -86.90 31.90 43.98
C LYS A 51 -86.96 30.97 42.73
N GLU A 52 -87.98 30.12 42.67
CA GLU A 52 -88.35 29.27 41.51
C GLU A 52 -87.31 28.24 41.00
N SER A 53 -87.61 26.96 41.24
CA SER A 53 -86.97 25.81 40.58
C SER A 53 -88.06 24.99 39.86
N PRO A 54 -87.95 24.69 38.55
CA PRO A 54 -89.04 24.08 37.77
C PRO A 54 -89.51 22.69 38.22
N LYS A 55 -88.79 22.03 39.15
CA LYS A 55 -89.05 20.64 39.54
C LYS A 55 -90.13 20.43 40.60
N ARG A 56 -90.69 21.50 41.20
CA ARG A 56 -91.76 21.36 42.22
C ARG A 56 -93.15 21.04 41.62
N ASN A 57 -93.37 21.37 40.34
CA ASN A 57 -94.66 21.12 39.66
C ASN A 57 -94.80 19.70 39.09
N GLY A 58 -93.74 18.88 39.07
CA GLY A 58 -93.79 17.52 38.51
C GLY A 58 -94.40 16.46 39.43
N ILE A 59 -94.44 16.71 40.75
CA ILE A 59 -94.94 15.74 41.75
C ILE A 59 -96.43 15.98 42.03
N LEU A 60 -96.85 17.24 42.17
CA LEU A 60 -98.28 17.59 42.30
C LEU A 60 -99.10 17.19 41.07
N LYS A 61 -98.49 17.11 39.88
CA LYS A 61 -99.18 16.67 38.66
C LYS A 61 -99.26 15.15 38.47
N LYS A 62 -98.63 14.35 39.35
CA LYS A 62 -98.75 12.87 39.35
C LYS A 62 -99.73 12.32 40.39
N ILE A 63 -100.36 13.19 41.17
CA ILE A 63 -101.43 12.84 42.12
C ILE A 63 -102.82 12.87 41.44
N ASP A 64 -102.90 13.39 40.21
CA ASP A 64 -104.17 13.71 39.51
C ASP A 64 -104.52 12.75 38.35
N GLU A 65 -103.60 11.84 37.96
CA GLU A 65 -103.75 11.00 36.75
C GLU A 65 -103.93 9.50 37.01
N HIS A 66 -103.89 9.01 38.27
CA HIS A 66 -104.22 7.62 38.58
C HIS A 66 -104.97 7.43 39.92
N THR A 67 -106.13 6.78 39.81
CA THR A 67 -107.15 6.43 40.83
C THR A 67 -108.33 7.41 40.82
N THR A 68 -109.42 7.13 40.10
CA THR A 68 -110.39 6.04 40.38
C THR A 68 -111.05 6.12 41.78
N ILE A 69 -110.80 7.20 42.53
CA ILE A 69 -111.36 7.44 43.87
C ILE A 69 -112.90 7.59 43.82
N THR A 70 -113.48 8.05 42.71
CA THR A 70 -114.94 8.11 42.52
C THR A 70 -115.58 6.73 42.27
N SER A 71 -114.83 5.75 41.74
CA SER A 71 -115.37 4.41 41.46
C SER A 71 -115.25 3.49 42.68
N ILE A 72 -114.05 3.43 43.28
CA ILE A 72 -113.76 2.56 44.43
C ILE A 72 -114.58 2.98 45.67
N ARG A 73 -114.91 4.27 45.81
CA ARG A 73 -115.77 4.78 46.89
C ARG A 73 -117.22 4.29 46.81
N ASN A 74 -117.69 3.85 45.64
CA ASN A 74 -119.04 3.30 45.49
C ASN A 74 -119.08 1.80 45.77
N GLU A 75 -118.06 1.02 45.36
CA GLU A 75 -118.01 -0.43 45.66
C GLU A 75 -117.74 -0.73 47.15
N ILE A 76 -116.93 0.09 47.83
CA ILE A 76 -116.61 -0.11 49.27
C ILE A 76 -117.82 0.19 50.18
N MET A 77 -118.83 0.92 49.71
CA MET A 77 -120.03 1.23 50.49
C MET A 77 -121.06 0.08 50.55
N GLU A 78 -120.96 -0.94 49.68
CA GLU A 78 -121.93 -2.06 49.66
C GLU A 78 -121.49 -3.32 50.43
N LYS A 79 -120.23 -3.43 50.89
CA LYS A 79 -119.73 -4.63 51.58
C LYS A 79 -118.95 -4.30 52.86
N ASN A 80 -119.66 -4.32 53.98
CA ASN A 80 -119.13 -4.14 55.34
C ASN A 80 -117.93 -5.05 55.65
N ASN A 81 -116.71 -4.52 55.59
CA ASN A 81 -115.53 -5.20 56.15
C ASN A 81 -114.37 -4.23 56.46
N GLN A 82 -114.52 -3.43 57.53
CA GLN A 82 -113.55 -2.39 57.92
C GLN A 82 -112.14 -2.89 58.30
N TYR A 83 -111.94 -4.20 58.47
CA TYR A 83 -110.70 -4.76 59.03
C TYR A 83 -109.52 -4.84 58.05
N ILE A 84 -109.78 -4.88 56.74
CA ILE A 84 -108.73 -5.11 55.71
C ILE A 84 -108.02 -3.80 55.32
N GLY A 85 -108.76 -2.68 55.25
CA GLY A 85 -108.20 -1.40 54.77
C GLY A 85 -107.07 -0.84 55.64
N SER A 86 -107.15 -0.98 56.97
CA SER A 86 -106.13 -0.45 57.89
C SER A 86 -104.82 -1.23 57.87
N GLN A 87 -104.82 -2.50 57.45
CA GLN A 87 -103.60 -3.29 57.25
C GLN A 87 -102.84 -2.80 56.01
N TYR A 88 -103.55 -2.65 54.88
CA TYR A 88 -102.95 -2.25 53.61
C TYR A 88 -102.39 -0.81 53.64
N ILE A 89 -103.11 0.13 54.27
CA ILE A 89 -102.62 1.51 54.46
C ILE A 89 -101.32 1.51 55.28
N ARG A 90 -101.25 0.76 56.39
CA ARG A 90 -100.03 0.65 57.21
C ARG A 90 -98.85 0.00 56.49
N GLN A 91 -99.10 -0.95 55.58
CA GLN A 91 -98.04 -1.51 54.73
C GLN A 91 -97.48 -0.45 53.77
N LEU A 92 -98.34 0.33 53.12
CA LEU A 92 -97.93 1.42 52.24
C LEU A 92 -97.21 2.56 52.99
N GLU A 93 -97.67 2.92 54.19
CA GLU A 93 -97.01 3.91 55.06
C GLU A 93 -95.60 3.44 55.46
N ASN A 94 -95.44 2.16 55.84
CA ASN A 94 -94.13 1.60 56.17
C ASN A 94 -93.21 1.52 54.94
N GLN A 95 -93.71 1.12 53.77
CA GLN A 95 -92.92 1.10 52.53
C GLN A 95 -92.45 2.50 52.13
N LEU A 96 -93.32 3.51 52.20
CA LEU A 96 -92.95 4.91 51.95
C LEU A 96 -91.94 5.44 52.97
N MET A 97 -91.98 4.99 54.23
CA MET A 97 -90.97 5.33 55.23
C MET A 97 -89.61 4.69 54.91
N GLU A 98 -89.58 3.40 54.53
CA GLU A 98 -88.35 2.69 54.14
C GLU A 98 -87.73 3.29 52.88
N GLU A 99 -88.51 3.56 51.82
CA GLU A 99 -88.01 4.22 50.60
C GLU A 99 -87.45 5.62 50.89
N ASN A 100 -88.09 6.39 51.78
CA ASN A 100 -87.65 7.74 52.12
C ASN A 100 -86.35 7.72 52.95
N GLU A 101 -86.17 6.76 53.88
CA GLU A 101 -84.88 6.56 54.56
C GLU A 101 -83.79 6.03 53.60
N GLN A 102 -84.12 5.15 52.66
CA GLN A 102 -83.16 4.72 51.62
C GLN A 102 -82.73 5.89 50.74
N LEU A 103 -83.66 6.77 50.33
CA LEU A 103 -83.35 7.98 49.55
C LEU A 103 -82.50 8.98 50.35
N LYS A 104 -82.78 9.18 51.64
CA LYS A 104 -81.91 9.99 52.53
C LYS A 104 -80.51 9.38 52.62
N HIS A 105 -80.39 8.06 52.76
CA HIS A 105 -79.12 7.37 52.82
C HIS A 105 -78.31 7.51 51.51
N GLN A 106 -78.94 7.30 50.36
CA GLN A 106 -78.33 7.51 49.05
C GLN A 106 -77.91 8.98 48.83
N HIS A 107 -78.71 9.95 49.29
CA HIS A 107 -78.36 11.36 49.21
C HIS A 107 -77.18 11.73 50.12
N ALA A 108 -77.14 11.19 51.34
CA ALA A 108 -76.02 11.36 52.27
C ALA A 108 -74.72 10.75 51.73
N ILE A 109 -74.78 9.56 51.11
CA ILE A 109 -73.64 8.97 50.38
C ILE A 109 -73.20 9.92 49.24
N SER A 110 -74.14 10.37 48.41
CA SER A 110 -73.84 11.24 47.26
C SER A 110 -73.17 12.56 47.66
N ILE A 111 -73.62 13.18 48.76
CA ILE A 111 -72.98 14.38 49.33
C ILE A 111 -71.55 14.08 49.80
N ARG A 112 -71.33 12.91 50.42
CA ARG A 112 -70.02 12.48 50.92
C ARG A 112 -69.04 12.22 49.78
N THR A 113 -69.44 11.46 48.76
CA THR A 113 -68.63 11.22 47.56
C THR A 113 -68.36 12.52 46.80
N ALA A 114 -69.34 13.43 46.70
CA ALA A 114 -69.15 14.76 46.13
C ALA A 114 -68.32 15.71 47.02
N SER A 115 -68.05 15.38 48.28
CA SER A 115 -67.09 16.07 49.14
C SER A 115 -65.68 15.52 48.92
N GLU A 116 -65.55 14.18 48.90
CA GLU A 116 -64.32 13.44 48.66
C GLU A 116 -63.71 13.80 47.29
N LEU A 117 -64.49 13.72 46.20
CA LEU A 117 -64.10 14.17 44.86
C LEU A 117 -63.65 15.65 44.82
N ARG A 118 -64.30 16.54 45.60
CA ARG A 118 -63.89 17.96 45.67
C ARG A 118 -62.59 18.17 46.45
N ASN A 119 -62.28 17.32 47.41
CA ASN A 119 -60.99 17.34 48.11
C ASN A 119 -59.88 16.73 47.25
N GLU A 120 -60.17 15.65 46.54
CA GLU A 120 -59.25 15.00 45.61
C GLU A 120 -58.89 15.94 44.44
N LEU A 121 -59.88 16.63 43.84
CA LEU A 121 -59.65 17.64 42.81
C LEU A 121 -58.79 18.81 43.30
N ARG A 122 -58.95 19.25 44.56
CA ARG A 122 -58.05 20.25 45.17
C ARG A 122 -56.63 19.72 45.33
N PHE A 123 -56.47 18.46 45.76
CA PHE A 123 -55.16 17.84 45.96
C PHE A 123 -54.42 17.65 44.62
N LEU A 124 -55.13 17.23 43.57
CA LEU A 124 -54.63 17.14 42.20
C LEU A 124 -54.22 18.51 41.65
N ASN A 125 -55.06 19.54 41.82
CA ASN A 125 -54.76 20.91 41.39
C ASN A 125 -53.53 21.50 42.12
N GLN A 126 -53.43 21.30 43.44
CA GLN A 126 -52.27 21.74 44.23
C GLN A 126 -50.99 21.02 43.76
N ARG A 127 -51.03 19.70 43.63
CA ARG A 127 -49.92 18.90 43.10
C ARG A 127 -49.50 19.35 41.70
N HIS A 128 -50.45 19.66 40.82
CA HIS A 128 -50.15 20.16 39.48
C HIS A 128 -49.48 21.54 39.51
N LEU A 129 -49.87 22.41 40.46
CA LEU A 129 -49.21 23.69 40.72
C LEU A 129 -47.76 23.50 41.18
N ASP A 130 -47.54 22.60 42.15
CA ASP A 130 -46.23 22.33 42.73
C ASP A 130 -45.30 21.60 41.74
N GLU A 131 -45.82 20.68 40.92
CA GLU A 131 -45.08 20.09 39.81
C GLU A 131 -44.71 21.14 38.74
N LYS A 132 -45.62 22.07 38.39
CA LYS A 132 -45.32 23.18 37.46
C LYS A 132 -44.24 24.10 38.03
N ARG A 133 -44.29 24.40 39.32
CA ARG A 133 -43.26 25.17 40.04
C ARG A 133 -41.90 24.48 40.02
N LEU A 134 -41.85 23.19 40.39
CA LEU A 134 -40.61 22.41 40.40
C LEU A 134 -40.00 22.24 39.00
N ARG A 135 -40.83 22.13 37.95
CA ARG A 135 -40.39 22.14 36.55
C ARG A 135 -39.74 23.49 36.18
N ASN A 136 -40.36 24.61 36.55
CA ASN A 136 -39.80 25.95 36.33
C ASN A 136 -38.49 26.18 37.09
N GLU A 137 -38.40 25.81 38.38
CA GLU A 137 -37.19 25.97 39.19
C GLU A 137 -36.02 25.12 38.64
N LYS A 138 -36.29 23.87 38.22
CA LYS A 138 -35.31 23.03 37.51
C LYS A 138 -34.90 23.63 36.15
N PHE A 139 -35.82 24.25 35.41
CA PHE A 139 -35.51 24.93 34.16
C PHE A 139 -34.60 26.15 34.36
N GLN A 140 -34.89 26.99 35.35
CA GLN A 140 -34.07 28.17 35.65
C GLN A 140 -32.65 27.78 36.14
N MET A 141 -32.52 26.75 36.98
CA MET A 141 -31.19 26.21 37.33
C MET A 141 -30.43 25.66 36.11
N LYS A 142 -31.13 24.98 35.19
CA LYS A 142 -30.53 24.58 33.91
C LYS A 142 -30.20 25.78 33.02
N LYS A 143 -30.93 26.91 33.10
CA LYS A 143 -30.66 28.13 32.30
C LYS A 143 -29.34 28.75 32.75
N LYS A 144 -29.25 29.08 34.04
CA LYS A 144 -28.05 29.67 34.64
C LYS A 144 -26.76 28.88 34.32
N ARG A 145 -26.80 27.55 34.44
CA ARG A 145 -25.65 26.67 34.13
C ARG A 145 -25.24 26.62 32.65
N ALA A 146 -26.15 26.95 31.73
CA ALA A 146 -25.82 27.07 30.30
C ALA A 146 -25.20 28.45 30.01
N ASP A 147 -25.79 29.51 30.56
CA ASP A 147 -25.29 30.89 30.45
C ASP A 147 -23.88 31.02 31.04
N GLU A 148 -23.64 30.42 32.21
CA GLU A 148 -22.33 30.33 32.88
C GLU A 148 -21.27 29.64 32.00
N ARG A 149 -21.62 28.56 31.29
CA ARG A 149 -20.71 27.86 30.36
C ARG A 149 -20.44 28.67 29.10
N ARG A 150 -21.47 29.30 28.51
CA ARG A 150 -21.32 30.16 27.32
C ARG A 150 -20.28 31.26 27.58
N LEU A 151 -20.38 31.92 28.74
CA LEU A 151 -19.44 32.96 29.17
C LEU A 151 -18.00 32.43 29.39
N GLN A 152 -17.85 31.20 29.90
CA GLN A 152 -16.53 30.55 30.03
C GLN A 152 -15.88 30.28 28.66
N HIS A 153 -16.64 29.80 27.67
CA HIS A 153 -16.13 29.61 26.30
C HIS A 153 -15.84 30.94 25.59
N GLU A 154 -16.65 31.97 25.82
CA GLU A 154 -16.38 33.33 25.29
C GLU A 154 -15.07 33.90 25.83
N LEU A 155 -14.83 33.76 27.14
CA LEU A 155 -13.58 34.19 27.78
C LEU A 155 -12.36 33.41 27.29
N LEU A 156 -12.49 32.09 27.08
CA LEU A 156 -11.45 31.24 26.51
C LEU A 156 -11.09 31.68 25.08
N LEU A 157 -12.09 31.99 24.26
CA LEU A 157 -11.92 32.48 22.89
C LEU A 157 -11.20 33.84 22.84
N GLN A 158 -11.55 34.77 23.73
CA GLN A 158 -10.87 36.06 23.83
C GLN A 158 -9.40 35.92 24.27
N ASN A 159 -9.13 35.09 25.29
CA ASN A 159 -7.78 34.84 25.78
C ASN A 159 -6.88 34.18 24.74
N THR A 160 -7.35 33.12 24.08
CA THR A 160 -6.60 32.41 23.02
C THR A 160 -6.31 33.31 21.81
N LYS A 161 -7.26 34.18 21.42
CA LYS A 161 -7.02 35.20 20.39
C LYS A 161 -5.91 36.18 20.77
N GLY A 162 -5.89 36.63 22.03
CA GLY A 162 -4.85 37.50 22.56
C GLY A 162 -3.46 36.85 22.51
N THR A 163 -3.35 35.57 22.90
CA THR A 163 -2.10 34.80 22.82
C THR A 163 -1.64 34.60 21.37
N LEU A 164 -2.55 34.29 20.44
CA LEU A 164 -2.21 34.08 19.03
C LEU A 164 -1.61 35.34 18.39
N ASN A 165 -2.18 36.53 18.67
CA ASN A 165 -1.65 37.80 18.20
C ASN A 165 -0.20 38.04 18.69
N GLN A 166 0.06 37.79 19.98
CA GLN A 166 1.39 37.97 20.58
C GLN A 166 2.44 37.05 19.96
N VAL A 167 2.08 35.79 19.69
CA VAL A 167 2.97 34.82 19.02
C VAL A 167 3.21 35.21 17.56
N GLU A 168 2.21 35.77 16.86
CA GLU A 168 2.38 36.24 15.48
C GLU A 168 3.28 37.49 15.38
N GLU A 169 3.23 38.41 16.35
CA GLU A 169 4.16 39.54 16.45
C GLU A 169 5.61 39.07 16.68
N GLN A 170 5.82 38.11 17.58
CA GLN A 170 7.13 37.50 17.82
C GLN A 170 7.69 36.77 16.58
N TYR A 171 6.84 36.01 15.88
CA TYR A 171 7.19 35.35 14.62
C TYR A 171 7.63 36.37 13.55
N LYS A 172 6.87 37.46 13.35
CA LYS A 172 7.23 38.52 12.39
C LYS A 172 8.57 39.19 12.71
N ALA A 173 8.87 39.41 13.99
CA ALA A 173 10.15 39.97 14.41
C ALA A 173 11.33 39.03 14.09
N LEU A 174 11.17 37.72 14.32
CA LEU A 174 12.15 36.70 13.95
C LEU A 174 12.31 36.56 12.44
N GLU A 175 11.23 36.61 11.67
CA GLU A 175 11.24 36.56 10.19
C GLU A 175 12.06 37.71 9.58
N ILE A 176 11.88 38.95 10.07
CA ILE A 176 12.63 40.13 9.62
C ILE A 176 14.12 40.01 9.96
N MET A 177 14.45 39.54 11.17
CA MET A 177 15.85 39.29 11.55
C MET A 177 16.49 38.20 10.68
N TYR A 178 15.73 37.15 10.31
CA TYR A 178 16.23 36.06 9.46
C TYR A 178 16.56 36.56 8.06
N GLN A 179 15.62 37.26 7.40
CA GLN A 179 15.84 37.84 6.07
C GLN A 179 17.02 38.81 6.05
N THR A 180 17.19 39.61 7.11
CA THR A 180 18.34 40.53 7.27
C THR A 180 19.67 39.76 7.32
N LYS A 181 19.77 38.67 8.10
CA LYS A 181 20.99 37.84 8.16
C LYS A 181 21.25 37.03 6.90
N VAL A 182 20.21 36.53 6.21
CA VAL A 182 20.35 35.90 4.89
C VAL A 182 21.04 36.86 3.91
N GLN A 183 20.58 38.11 3.85
CA GLN A 183 21.19 39.13 2.99
C GLN A 183 22.64 39.48 3.40
N GLU A 184 22.93 39.52 4.70
CA GLU A 184 24.30 39.74 5.22
C GLU A 184 25.25 38.61 4.78
N CYS A 185 24.84 37.34 4.91
CA CYS A 185 25.68 36.20 4.54
C CYS A 185 25.86 36.10 3.01
N GLN A 186 24.83 36.40 2.21
CA GLN A 186 24.95 36.57 0.75
C GLN A 186 25.98 37.65 0.38
N ASN A 187 25.89 38.82 1.01
CA ASN A 187 26.82 39.93 0.78
C ASN A 187 28.27 39.63 1.20
N LEU A 188 28.48 38.65 2.09
CA LEU A 188 29.80 38.12 2.46
C LEU A 188 30.28 37.04 1.47
N MET A 189 29.38 36.15 1.02
CA MET A 189 29.67 35.14 0.01
C MET A 189 30.18 35.76 -1.30
N SER A 190 29.46 36.73 -1.87
CA SER A 190 29.90 37.39 -3.11
C SER A 190 31.21 38.17 -2.97
N LYS A 191 31.56 38.62 -1.76
CA LYS A 191 32.89 39.21 -1.49
C LYS A 191 33.99 38.15 -1.51
N LEU A 192 33.75 36.95 -0.98
CA LEU A 192 34.68 35.82 -1.09
C LEU A 192 34.88 35.39 -2.54
N GLU A 193 33.80 35.32 -3.33
CA GLU A 193 33.87 34.99 -4.76
C GLU A 193 34.68 36.04 -5.55
N MET A 194 34.46 37.33 -5.30
CA MET A 194 35.26 38.39 -5.92
C MET A 194 36.74 38.32 -5.50
N MET A 195 37.02 38.17 -4.20
CA MET A 195 38.40 38.12 -3.68
C MET A 195 39.17 36.87 -4.14
N GLY A 196 38.50 35.73 -4.28
CA GLY A 196 39.11 34.49 -4.80
C GLY A 196 39.54 34.57 -6.26
N ASN A 197 38.95 35.47 -7.05
CA ASN A 197 39.35 35.72 -8.44
C ASN A 197 40.52 36.72 -8.58
N GLU A 198 40.86 37.48 -7.53
CA GLU A 198 41.97 38.43 -7.55
C GLU A 198 43.32 37.77 -7.23
N LYS A 199 44.17 37.58 -8.25
CA LYS A 199 45.56 37.05 -8.13
C LYS A 199 46.54 37.89 -7.26
N LYS A 200 46.04 38.86 -6.49
CA LYS A 200 46.79 39.70 -5.55
C LYS A 200 46.13 39.80 -4.17
N CYS A 201 45.06 39.05 -3.89
CA CYS A 201 44.44 39.06 -2.57
C CYS A 201 45.34 38.32 -1.56
N GLY A 202 45.72 38.98 -0.47
CA GLY A 202 46.53 38.38 0.60
C GLY A 202 45.72 37.42 1.46
N GLU A 203 46.30 36.27 1.80
CA GLU A 203 45.61 35.14 2.45
C GLU A 203 44.91 35.55 3.77
N GLU A 204 45.53 36.40 4.59
CA GLU A 204 44.95 36.94 5.84
C GLU A 204 43.61 37.68 5.62
N ARG A 205 43.46 38.39 4.49
CA ARG A 205 42.19 39.09 4.17
C ARG A 205 41.11 38.11 3.75
N LEU A 206 41.47 37.09 2.95
CA LEU A 206 40.54 36.04 2.55
C LEU A 206 40.04 35.27 3.79
N LEU A 207 40.96 34.93 4.70
CA LEU A 207 40.67 34.27 5.97
C LEU A 207 39.73 35.13 6.84
N SER A 208 40.02 36.42 7.04
CA SER A 208 39.18 37.30 7.88
C SER A 208 37.77 37.55 7.32
N VAL A 209 37.56 37.44 6.01
CA VAL A 209 36.20 37.48 5.42
C VAL A 209 35.52 36.11 5.54
N SER A 210 36.28 35.01 5.42
CA SER A 210 35.78 33.64 5.60
C SER A 210 35.30 33.40 7.04
N GLU A 211 36.06 33.83 8.04
CA GLU A 211 35.67 33.78 9.47
C GLU A 211 34.36 34.54 9.74
N LYS A 212 34.20 35.73 9.15
CA LYS A 212 32.96 36.52 9.26
C LYS A 212 31.79 35.85 8.56
N TYR A 213 32.00 35.20 7.42
CA TYR A 213 30.98 34.42 6.73
C TYR A 213 30.57 33.18 7.54
N GLN A 214 31.52 32.43 8.11
CA GLN A 214 31.23 31.29 9.01
C GLN A 214 30.49 31.73 10.28
N THR A 215 30.85 32.89 10.85
CA THR A 215 30.12 33.49 11.98
C THR A 215 28.69 33.86 11.58
N CYS A 216 28.50 34.48 10.41
CA CYS A 216 27.18 34.80 9.84
C CYS A 216 26.31 33.56 9.64
N LEU A 217 26.88 32.46 9.12
CA LEU A 217 26.19 31.17 9.00
C LEU A 217 25.77 30.60 10.36
N SER A 218 26.65 30.68 11.37
CA SER A 218 26.34 30.22 12.74
C SER A 218 25.17 31.01 13.36
N ASP A 219 25.19 32.34 13.25
CA ASP A 219 24.08 33.21 13.65
C ASP A 219 22.77 32.83 12.92
N LEU A 220 22.86 32.59 11.60
CA LEU A 220 21.74 32.27 10.74
C LEU A 220 21.12 30.90 11.08
N HIS A 221 21.94 29.88 11.35
CA HIS A 221 21.46 28.58 11.83
C HIS A 221 20.78 28.69 13.21
N LEU A 222 21.37 29.45 14.14
CA LEU A 222 20.76 29.70 15.46
C LEU A 222 19.43 30.47 15.34
N LEU A 223 19.32 31.39 14.39
CA LEU A 223 18.08 32.13 14.16
C LEU A 223 17.03 31.31 13.41
N ASN A 224 17.44 30.41 12.50
CA ASN A 224 16.54 29.46 11.84
C ASN A 224 15.87 28.53 12.88
N GLY A 225 16.63 27.93 13.80
CA GLY A 225 16.07 27.09 14.86
C GLY A 225 15.10 27.84 15.80
N LYS A 226 15.30 29.16 16.00
CA LYS A 226 14.34 30.02 16.70
C LYS A 226 13.09 30.31 15.88
N LEU A 227 13.22 30.45 14.55
CA LEU A 227 12.10 30.67 13.64
C LEU A 227 11.24 29.40 13.51
N GLU A 228 11.86 28.22 13.42
CA GLU A 228 11.19 26.91 13.44
C GLU A 228 10.38 26.72 14.73
N ALA A 229 11.01 26.92 15.90
CA ALA A 229 10.30 26.87 17.18
C ALA A 229 9.15 27.91 17.30
N ALA A 230 9.27 29.07 16.63
CA ALA A 230 8.20 30.07 16.56
C ALA A 230 7.07 29.67 15.60
N VAL A 231 7.36 28.96 14.50
CA VAL A 231 6.34 28.34 13.64
C VAL A 231 5.56 27.29 14.42
N ASP A 232 6.24 26.39 15.14
CA ASP A 232 5.60 25.37 15.95
C ASP A 232 4.73 25.98 17.05
N ALA A 233 5.24 27.00 17.76
CA ALA A 233 4.49 27.73 18.77
C ALA A 233 3.24 28.43 18.18
N ARG A 234 3.35 29.00 16.97
CA ARG A 234 2.24 29.62 16.24
C ARG A 234 1.19 28.59 15.83
N GLN A 235 1.58 27.48 15.21
CA GLN A 235 0.66 26.41 14.81
C GLN A 235 -0.07 25.80 16.02
N ASN A 236 0.65 25.47 17.10
CA ASN A 236 0.07 24.95 18.35
C ASN A 236 -0.88 25.94 19.03
N THR A 237 -0.68 27.25 18.85
CA THR A 237 -1.57 28.29 19.40
C THR A 237 -2.78 28.52 18.49
N GLN A 238 -2.60 28.45 17.16
CA GLN A 238 -3.68 28.53 16.18
C GLN A 238 -4.67 27.37 16.34
N GLN A 239 -4.20 26.13 16.45
CA GLN A 239 -5.06 24.96 16.68
C GLN A 239 -5.91 25.11 17.96
N LYS A 240 -5.35 25.68 19.04
CA LYS A 240 -6.08 25.95 20.29
C LYS A 240 -7.15 27.04 20.12
N TYR A 241 -6.89 28.06 19.31
CA TYR A 241 -7.86 29.09 18.97
C TYR A 241 -8.99 28.54 18.06
N GLU A 242 -8.65 27.70 17.08
CA GLU A 242 -9.61 27.02 16.20
C GLU A 242 -10.51 26.06 17.00
N GLN A 243 -9.96 25.28 17.94
CA GLN A 243 -10.76 24.47 18.87
C GLN A 243 -11.66 25.35 19.75
N ALA A 244 -11.17 26.47 20.27
CA ALA A 244 -12.00 27.39 21.06
C ALA A 244 -13.16 28.00 20.25
N ILE A 245 -12.99 28.24 18.94
CA ILE A 245 -14.09 28.63 18.03
C ILE A 245 -15.13 27.51 17.92
N VAL A 246 -14.71 26.26 17.77
CA VAL A 246 -15.62 25.10 17.69
C VAL A 246 -16.39 24.90 19.00
N ASP A 247 -15.70 24.93 20.15
CA ASP A 247 -16.32 24.79 21.46
C ASP A 247 -17.33 25.91 21.74
N HIS A 248 -16.99 27.15 21.38
CA HIS A 248 -17.90 28.30 21.51
C HIS A 248 -19.10 28.19 20.56
N ARG A 249 -18.93 27.68 19.33
CA ARG A 249 -20.04 27.38 18.41
C ARG A 249 -20.99 26.35 19.00
N VAL A 250 -20.48 25.25 19.55
CA VAL A 250 -21.31 24.21 20.20
C VAL A 250 -22.04 24.78 21.43
N ALA A 251 -21.38 25.63 22.22
CA ALA A 251 -22.01 26.32 23.35
C ALA A 251 -23.17 27.25 22.91
N ILE A 252 -23.04 27.93 21.76
CA ILE A 252 -24.12 28.73 21.15
C ILE A 252 -25.24 27.81 20.67
N GLN A 253 -24.95 26.76 19.90
CA GLN A 253 -25.96 25.83 19.37
C GLN A 253 -26.80 25.15 20.46
N VAL A 254 -26.20 24.82 21.62
CA VAL A 254 -26.93 24.28 22.78
C VAL A 254 -27.90 25.31 23.40
N VAL A 255 -27.64 26.61 23.24
CA VAL A 255 -28.57 27.68 23.64
C VAL A 255 -29.64 27.92 22.55
N GLU A 256 -29.26 27.92 21.27
CA GLU A 256 -30.19 28.02 20.12
C GLU A 256 -31.26 26.92 20.15
N GLU A 257 -30.83 25.65 20.20
CA GLU A 257 -31.67 24.46 20.24
C GLU A 257 -32.68 24.53 21.39
N ARG A 258 -32.20 24.93 22.57
CA ARG A 258 -33.05 25.08 23.76
C ARG A 258 -34.06 26.21 23.62
N CYS A 259 -33.67 27.34 23.03
CA CYS A 259 -34.59 28.43 22.74
C CYS A 259 -35.64 28.02 21.70
N ARG A 260 -35.26 27.20 20.70
CA ARG A 260 -36.22 26.62 19.74
C ARG A 260 -37.24 25.72 20.44
N VAL A 261 -36.78 24.76 21.26
CA VAL A 261 -37.67 23.87 22.05
C VAL A 261 -38.56 24.65 23.02
N GLN A 262 -38.07 25.76 23.61
CA GLN A 262 -38.91 26.63 24.44
C GLN A 262 -39.99 27.34 23.61
N LEU A 263 -39.66 27.88 22.43
CA LEU A 263 -40.61 28.52 21.52
C LEU A 263 -41.64 27.51 20.99
N GLU A 264 -41.23 26.30 20.61
CA GLU A 264 -42.10 25.19 20.21
C GLU A 264 -43.10 24.85 21.33
N CYS A 265 -42.63 24.64 22.57
CA CYS A 265 -43.50 24.39 23.73
C CYS A 265 -44.49 25.55 24.00
N MET A 266 -44.07 26.80 23.80
CA MET A 266 -44.94 27.98 23.94
C MET A 266 -45.97 28.06 22.81
N GLN A 267 -45.60 27.70 21.58
CA GLN A 267 -46.52 27.64 20.44
C GLN A 267 -47.54 26.50 20.59
N GLU A 268 -47.14 25.31 21.04
CA GLU A 268 -48.07 24.23 21.39
C GLU A 268 -49.06 24.66 22.49
N THR A 269 -48.56 25.32 23.54
CA THR A 269 -49.40 25.78 24.66
C THR A 269 -50.42 26.82 24.17
N LEU A 270 -49.98 27.75 23.32
CA LEU A 270 -50.86 28.74 22.69
C LEU A 270 -51.90 28.07 21.77
N GLN A 271 -51.49 27.12 20.92
CA GLN A 271 -52.42 26.37 20.05
C GLN A 271 -53.46 25.58 20.84
N LYS A 272 -53.07 24.90 21.93
CA LYS A 272 -54.02 24.21 22.83
C LYS A 272 -55.01 25.18 23.46
N THR A 273 -54.52 26.30 24.00
CA THR A 273 -55.38 27.35 24.58
C THR A 273 -56.34 27.97 23.54
N LEU A 274 -55.90 28.16 22.30
CA LEU A 274 -56.73 28.66 21.20
C LEU A 274 -57.80 27.64 20.76
N ALA A 275 -57.45 26.34 20.72
CA ALA A 275 -58.39 25.26 20.41
C ALA A 275 -59.44 25.07 21.53
N GLU A 276 -59.02 25.15 22.80
CA GLU A 276 -59.91 25.16 23.97
C GLU A 276 -60.90 26.33 23.88
N ARG A 277 -60.40 27.56 23.69
CA ARG A 277 -61.22 28.78 23.47
C ARG A 277 -62.22 28.61 22.33
N ASP A 278 -61.81 28.01 21.22
CA ASP A 278 -62.67 27.87 20.04
C ASP A 278 -63.67 26.70 20.18
N SER A 279 -63.46 25.78 21.12
CA SER A 279 -64.48 24.81 21.53
C SER A 279 -65.54 25.41 22.47
N GLU A 280 -65.16 26.33 23.38
CA GLU A 280 -66.10 26.99 24.31
C GLU A 280 -67.11 27.92 23.58
N LYS A 281 -66.78 28.39 22.38
CA LYS A 281 -67.65 29.27 21.56
C LYS A 281 -69.00 28.66 21.16
N VAL A 282 -69.17 27.34 21.27
CA VAL A 282 -70.30 26.63 20.63
C VAL A 282 -71.55 26.52 21.53
N ALA A 283 -71.44 26.70 22.86
CA ALA A 283 -72.56 26.36 23.77
C ALA A 283 -72.63 27.15 25.11
N LEU A 284 -72.73 28.49 25.08
CA LEU A 284 -73.00 29.29 26.30
C LEU A 284 -74.09 30.37 26.09
N PRO A 285 -75.11 30.48 26.97
CA PRO A 285 -76.12 31.53 26.93
C PRO A 285 -75.60 32.94 27.29
N GLU A 286 -76.36 33.96 26.84
CA GLU A 286 -76.09 35.41 26.95
C GLU A 286 -75.45 35.89 28.28
N ASN A 287 -75.90 35.33 29.40
CA ASN A 287 -75.54 35.77 30.76
C ASN A 287 -74.04 35.63 31.12
N TYR A 288 -73.28 34.81 30.39
CA TYR A 288 -71.85 34.56 30.68
C TYR A 288 -70.88 35.48 29.93
N ARG A 289 -71.39 36.31 29.00
CA ARG A 289 -70.61 37.08 28.04
C ARG A 289 -69.52 37.96 28.67
N LEU A 290 -69.82 38.66 29.77
CA LEU A 290 -68.85 39.53 30.46
C LEU A 290 -67.65 38.76 31.04
N ILE A 291 -67.83 37.50 31.45
CA ILE A 291 -66.73 36.65 31.96
C ILE A 291 -65.86 36.18 30.80
N VAL A 292 -66.46 35.83 29.66
CA VAL A 292 -65.74 35.46 28.43
C VAL A 292 -64.97 36.66 27.85
N GLU A 293 -65.55 37.86 27.86
CA GLU A 293 -64.88 39.09 27.41
C GLU A 293 -63.70 39.46 28.35
N ALA A 294 -63.85 39.30 29.67
CA ALA A 294 -62.76 39.49 30.63
C ALA A 294 -61.64 38.43 30.54
N GLN A 295 -61.98 37.16 30.28
CA GLN A 295 -61.02 36.10 29.96
C GLN A 295 -60.26 36.45 28.67
N ARG A 296 -61.00 36.84 27.62
CA ARG A 296 -60.45 37.19 26.31
C ARG A 296 -59.43 38.33 26.40
N GLU A 297 -59.75 39.42 27.08
CA GLU A 297 -58.81 40.55 27.26
C GLU A 297 -57.52 40.11 27.99
N ARG A 298 -57.62 39.10 28.87
CA ARG A 298 -56.49 38.51 29.60
C ARG A 298 -55.62 37.62 28.71
N TYR A 299 -56.23 36.84 27.81
CA TYR A 299 -55.51 36.03 26.83
C TYR A 299 -54.86 36.89 25.74
N GLU A 300 -55.55 37.92 25.22
CA GLU A 300 -55.00 38.85 24.23
C GLU A 300 -53.79 39.62 24.80
N LYS A 301 -53.82 40.01 26.09
CA LYS A 301 -52.65 40.58 26.80
C LYS A 301 -51.50 39.58 26.97
N LEU A 302 -51.78 38.30 27.22
CA LEU A 302 -50.76 37.25 27.33
C LEU A 302 -50.11 36.93 25.98
N GLU A 303 -50.91 36.85 24.92
CA GLU A 303 -50.46 36.62 23.55
C GLU A 303 -49.61 37.79 23.03
N ALA A 304 -50.01 39.03 23.33
CA ALA A 304 -49.21 40.22 23.06
C ALA A 304 -47.85 40.19 23.79
N ALA A 305 -47.83 39.83 25.08
CA ALA A 305 -46.59 39.72 25.86
C ALA A 305 -45.65 38.63 25.32
N ILE A 306 -46.16 37.46 24.95
CA ILE A 306 -45.38 36.37 24.33
C ILE A 306 -44.84 36.78 22.96
N SER A 307 -45.64 37.49 22.16
CA SER A 307 -45.22 38.01 20.85
C SER A 307 -44.13 39.10 20.97
N GLN A 308 -44.20 39.92 22.01
CA GLN A 308 -43.17 40.91 22.35
C GLN A 308 -41.85 40.23 22.77
N GLU A 309 -41.88 39.31 23.73
CA GLU A 309 -40.69 38.58 24.21
C GLU A 309 -40.03 37.77 23.08
N LYS A 310 -40.82 37.15 22.20
CA LYS A 310 -40.33 36.47 20.98
C LYS A 310 -39.58 37.42 20.05
N LYS A 311 -40.13 38.61 19.74
CA LYS A 311 -39.46 39.61 18.88
C LYS A 311 -38.14 40.10 19.48
N GLU A 312 -38.09 40.26 20.80
CA GLU A 312 -36.88 40.69 21.51
C GLU A 312 -35.80 39.60 21.48
N LEU A 313 -36.16 38.32 21.64
CA LEU A 313 -35.25 37.19 21.43
C LEU A 313 -34.72 37.13 19.98
N GLU A 314 -35.59 37.23 18.98
CA GLU A 314 -35.21 37.21 17.55
C GLU A 314 -34.36 38.41 17.14
N ALA A 315 -34.50 39.55 17.84
CA ALA A 315 -33.67 40.73 17.63
C ALA A 315 -32.29 40.61 18.32
N ALA A 316 -32.22 39.98 19.51
CA ALA A 316 -30.96 39.65 20.16
C ALA A 316 -30.15 38.62 19.35
N PHE A 317 -30.82 37.57 18.87
CA PHE A 317 -30.22 36.49 18.08
C PHE A 317 -29.50 37.01 16.81
N ARG A 318 -30.18 37.88 16.03
CA ARG A 318 -29.58 38.51 14.84
C ARG A 318 -28.29 39.28 15.15
N ARG A 319 -28.24 39.97 16.30
CA ARG A 319 -27.04 40.73 16.72
C ARG A 319 -25.86 39.84 17.13
N GLU A 320 -26.10 38.71 17.78
CA GLU A 320 -25.02 37.74 18.06
C GLU A 320 -24.56 37.03 16.78
N ARG A 321 -25.49 36.62 15.90
CA ARG A 321 -25.17 36.00 14.61
C ARG A 321 -24.31 36.91 13.73
N GLU A 322 -24.66 38.20 13.60
CA GLU A 322 -23.84 39.17 12.87
C GLU A 322 -22.43 39.34 13.45
N ARG A 323 -22.26 39.28 14.78
CA ARG A 323 -20.94 39.36 15.43
C ARG A 323 -20.10 38.11 15.16
N TYR A 324 -20.73 36.95 15.18
CA TYR A 324 -20.10 35.68 14.87
C TYR A 324 -19.68 35.62 13.39
N GLU A 325 -20.57 35.96 12.45
CA GLU A 325 -20.28 35.98 11.02
C GLU A 325 -19.12 36.95 10.69
N LYS A 326 -19.11 38.16 11.27
CA LYS A 326 -17.98 39.13 11.13
C LYS A 326 -16.67 38.62 11.75
N SER A 327 -16.74 37.77 12.79
CA SER A 327 -15.55 37.17 13.40
C SER A 327 -15.01 36.00 12.56
N LEU A 328 -15.90 35.27 11.89
CA LEU A 328 -15.59 34.14 11.02
C LEU A 328 -14.97 34.61 9.69
N THR A 329 -15.48 35.68 9.08
CA THR A 329 -14.87 36.27 7.87
C THR A 329 -13.45 36.78 8.18
N MET A 330 -13.27 37.53 9.26
CA MET A 330 -11.94 38.00 9.71
C MET A 330 -10.96 36.85 9.94
N ALA A 331 -11.41 35.72 10.52
CA ALA A 331 -10.57 34.54 10.72
C ALA A 331 -10.18 33.87 9.40
N ASN A 332 -11.13 33.73 8.47
CA ASN A 332 -10.88 33.16 7.14
C ASN A 332 -9.95 34.04 6.30
N GLU A 333 -10.11 35.37 6.34
CA GLU A 333 -9.22 36.33 5.66
C GLU A 333 -7.78 36.21 6.16
N LEU A 334 -7.58 36.10 7.48
CA LEU A 334 -6.25 35.89 8.07
C LEU A 334 -5.66 34.51 7.70
N ARG A 335 -6.51 33.48 7.59
CA ARG A 335 -6.08 32.14 7.15
C ARG A 335 -5.63 32.15 5.69
N ILE A 336 -6.44 32.74 4.79
CA ILE A 336 -6.11 32.88 3.36
C ILE A 336 -4.80 33.67 3.19
N GLN A 337 -4.62 34.79 3.90
CA GLN A 337 -3.37 35.56 3.86
C GLN A 337 -2.16 34.80 4.42
N ALA A 338 -2.34 33.78 5.27
CA ALA A 338 -1.27 32.91 5.73
C ALA A 338 -0.97 31.80 4.71
N GLU A 339 -2.02 31.21 4.11
CA GLU A 339 -1.95 30.22 3.04
C GLU A 339 -1.25 30.80 1.79
N GLU A 340 -1.63 31.99 1.33
CA GLU A 340 -1.00 32.68 0.19
C GLU A 340 0.50 32.98 0.42
N ARG A 341 0.89 33.33 1.65
CA ARG A 341 2.31 33.58 2.01
C ARG A 341 3.11 32.27 2.07
N ALA A 342 2.50 31.18 2.55
CA ALA A 342 3.11 29.86 2.51
C ALA A 342 3.28 29.39 1.06
N ASP A 343 2.24 29.52 0.23
CA ASP A 343 2.27 29.13 -1.18
C ASP A 343 3.24 29.99 -2.02
N SER A 344 3.46 31.27 -1.69
CA SER A 344 4.55 32.04 -2.30
C SER A 344 5.89 31.43 -1.93
N ARG A 345 6.20 31.30 -0.63
CA ARG A 345 7.46 30.73 -0.13
C ARG A 345 7.75 29.33 -0.70
N ILE A 346 6.72 28.48 -0.80
CA ILE A 346 6.83 27.13 -1.38
C ILE A 346 7.13 27.21 -2.90
N ARG A 347 6.48 28.11 -3.64
CA ARG A 347 6.79 28.33 -5.07
C ARG A 347 8.18 28.92 -5.29
N ASP A 348 8.59 29.88 -4.47
CA ASP A 348 9.89 30.54 -4.55
C ASP A 348 11.04 29.58 -4.24
N GLU A 349 10.92 28.79 -3.17
CA GLU A 349 11.92 27.78 -2.80
C GLU A 349 11.90 26.58 -3.76
N ALA A 350 10.73 26.16 -4.27
CA ALA A 350 10.65 25.17 -5.34
C ALA A 350 11.32 25.66 -6.63
N MET A 351 11.11 26.91 -7.04
CA MET A 351 11.78 27.53 -8.20
C MET A 351 13.30 27.64 -8.00
N LYS A 352 13.75 27.85 -6.76
CA LYS A 352 15.17 27.79 -6.39
C LYS A 352 15.72 26.37 -6.50
N ILE A 353 15.03 25.36 -5.96
CA ILE A 353 15.38 23.93 -6.09
C ILE A 353 15.39 23.49 -7.57
N TYR A 354 14.45 23.95 -8.41
CA TYR A 354 14.47 23.66 -9.85
C TYR A 354 15.70 24.26 -10.55
N ARG A 355 16.11 25.50 -10.22
CA ARG A 355 17.33 26.13 -10.76
C ARG A 355 18.61 25.43 -10.30
N GLU A 356 18.69 25.09 -9.00
CA GLU A 356 19.81 24.33 -8.44
C GLU A 356 19.90 22.94 -9.09
N ARG A 357 18.77 22.27 -9.32
CA ARG A 357 18.68 21.01 -10.05
C ARG A 357 19.09 21.15 -11.52
N ASP A 358 18.62 22.16 -12.24
CA ASP A 358 18.99 22.38 -13.64
C ASP A 358 20.50 22.64 -13.79
N ALA A 359 21.11 23.35 -12.82
CA ALA A 359 22.56 23.55 -12.75
C ALA A 359 23.31 22.24 -12.47
N ILE A 360 22.80 21.38 -11.56
CA ILE A 360 23.36 20.06 -11.27
C ILE A 360 23.22 19.12 -12.48
N ASP A 361 22.07 19.08 -13.14
CA ASP A 361 21.84 18.26 -14.34
C ASP A 361 22.65 18.79 -15.54
N GLU A 362 22.97 20.10 -15.61
CA GLU A 362 23.92 20.65 -16.58
C GLU A 362 25.38 20.28 -16.28
N GLN A 363 25.85 20.43 -15.03
CA GLN A 363 27.17 19.94 -14.61
C GLN A 363 27.29 18.43 -14.88
N ARG A 364 26.24 17.66 -14.64
CA ARG A 364 26.15 16.23 -14.94
C ARG A 364 26.20 15.94 -16.44
N ARG A 365 25.53 16.73 -17.29
CA ARG A 365 25.66 16.63 -18.76
C ARG A 365 27.10 16.89 -19.21
N GLN A 366 27.78 17.88 -18.64
CA GLN A 366 29.18 18.19 -18.95
C GLN A 366 30.13 17.06 -18.49
N LEU A 367 29.93 16.50 -17.29
CA LEU A 367 30.68 15.36 -16.78
C LEU A 367 30.46 14.08 -17.60
N LEU A 368 29.21 13.80 -17.99
CA LEU A 368 28.87 12.67 -18.88
C LEU A 368 29.45 12.85 -20.28
N SER A 369 29.51 14.09 -20.81
CA SER A 369 30.17 14.40 -22.08
C SER A 369 31.69 14.16 -21.99
N GLY A 370 32.34 14.62 -20.91
CA GLY A 370 33.76 14.34 -20.65
C GLY A 370 34.05 12.84 -20.53
N LEU A 371 33.22 12.10 -19.80
CA LEU A 371 33.31 10.64 -19.69
C LEU A 371 33.05 9.93 -21.03
N ALA A 372 32.13 10.41 -21.87
CA ALA A 372 31.90 9.87 -23.20
C ALA A 372 33.12 10.07 -24.12
N ILE A 373 33.76 11.24 -24.07
CA ILE A 373 35.01 11.53 -24.80
C ILE A 373 36.16 10.64 -24.28
N GLN A 374 36.25 10.42 -22.97
CA GLN A 374 37.27 9.55 -22.38
C GLN A 374 37.05 8.07 -22.72
N ASN A 375 35.80 7.59 -22.67
CA ASN A 375 35.44 6.23 -23.09
C ASN A 375 35.71 6.03 -24.58
N ALA A 376 35.32 6.97 -25.45
CA ALA A 376 35.62 6.90 -26.88
C ALA A 376 37.13 6.80 -27.19
N ARG A 377 37.99 7.47 -26.40
CA ARG A 377 39.44 7.30 -26.48
C ARG A 377 39.92 5.92 -26.00
N MET A 378 39.36 5.41 -24.90
CA MET A 378 39.68 4.06 -24.43
C MET A 378 39.20 2.98 -25.42
N ASP A 379 38.06 3.17 -26.08
CA ASP A 379 37.56 2.28 -27.13
C ASP A 379 38.41 2.38 -28.42
N GLU A 380 38.95 3.56 -28.74
CA GLU A 380 39.92 3.73 -29.83
C GLU A 380 41.26 3.03 -29.52
N GLU A 381 41.77 3.15 -28.29
CA GLU A 381 42.97 2.43 -27.85
C GLU A 381 42.74 0.91 -27.76
N ARG A 382 41.56 0.48 -27.28
CA ARG A 382 41.15 -0.91 -27.28
C ARG A 382 41.02 -1.47 -28.69
N GLY A 383 40.45 -0.71 -29.62
CA GLY A 383 40.39 -1.06 -31.05
C GLY A 383 41.78 -1.20 -31.67
N LYS A 384 42.73 -0.32 -31.34
CA LYS A 384 44.14 -0.46 -31.73
C LYS A 384 44.78 -1.71 -31.14
N LEU A 385 44.48 -2.05 -29.88
CA LEU A 385 45.03 -3.21 -29.18
C LEU A 385 44.42 -4.53 -29.67
N GLU A 386 43.14 -4.53 -30.05
CA GLU A 386 42.45 -5.65 -30.70
C GLU A 386 42.91 -5.82 -32.16
N ALA A 387 43.15 -4.74 -32.90
CA ALA A 387 43.80 -4.79 -34.21
C ALA A 387 45.25 -5.31 -34.14
N LEU A 388 46.02 -4.93 -33.11
CA LEU A 388 47.36 -5.46 -32.87
C LEU A 388 47.33 -6.96 -32.52
N ARG A 389 46.35 -7.39 -31.73
CA ARG A 389 46.10 -8.83 -31.48
C ARG A 389 45.73 -9.57 -32.76
N ALA A 390 44.87 -9.00 -33.61
CA ALA A 390 44.51 -9.58 -34.90
C ALA A 390 45.74 -9.72 -35.82
N GLN A 391 46.62 -8.71 -35.89
CA GLN A 391 47.88 -8.81 -36.64
C GLN A 391 48.86 -9.84 -36.06
N MET A 392 48.90 -10.02 -34.73
CA MET A 392 49.72 -11.07 -34.12
C MET A 392 49.13 -12.47 -34.36
N GLU A 393 47.81 -12.63 -34.31
CA GLU A 393 47.16 -13.92 -34.60
C GLU A 393 47.20 -14.25 -36.10
N GLU A 394 47.13 -13.26 -37.00
CA GLU A 394 47.37 -13.46 -38.45
C GLU A 394 48.82 -13.91 -38.70
N LYS A 395 49.80 -13.28 -38.06
CA LYS A 395 51.21 -13.71 -38.12
C LYS A 395 51.42 -15.10 -37.52
N ARG A 396 50.72 -15.44 -36.44
CA ARG A 396 50.75 -16.76 -35.81
C ARG A 396 50.12 -17.82 -36.71
N LEU A 397 48.98 -17.51 -37.33
CA LEU A 397 48.32 -18.40 -38.31
C LEU A 397 49.19 -18.60 -39.54
N LYS A 398 49.85 -17.55 -40.05
CA LYS A 398 50.88 -17.68 -41.11
C LYS A 398 52.05 -18.54 -40.66
N LEU A 399 52.61 -18.33 -39.47
CA LEU A 399 53.67 -19.18 -38.93
C LEU A 399 53.25 -20.65 -38.78
N VAL A 400 52.01 -20.93 -38.36
CA VAL A 400 51.45 -22.30 -38.29
C VAL A 400 51.21 -22.87 -39.70
N GLN A 401 50.81 -22.05 -40.66
CA GLN A 401 50.60 -22.46 -42.05
C GLN A 401 51.93 -22.74 -42.76
N ASP A 402 52.95 -21.91 -42.50
CA ASP A 402 54.35 -22.13 -42.90
C ASP A 402 54.93 -23.37 -42.21
N GLU A 403 54.63 -23.60 -40.93
CA GLU A 403 55.04 -24.80 -40.19
C GLU A 403 54.37 -26.08 -40.76
N ILE A 404 53.10 -26.02 -41.17
CA ILE A 404 52.41 -27.11 -41.87
C ILE A 404 52.99 -27.33 -43.27
N ILE A 405 53.35 -26.28 -44.00
CA ILE A 405 54.03 -26.37 -45.31
C ILE A 405 55.42 -26.99 -45.12
N VAL A 406 56.17 -26.57 -44.10
CA VAL A 406 57.49 -27.12 -43.75
C VAL A 406 57.38 -28.56 -43.26
N GLU A 407 56.36 -28.94 -42.49
CA GLU A 407 56.08 -30.34 -42.16
C GLU A 407 55.76 -31.18 -43.39
N THR A 408 54.94 -30.65 -44.31
CA THR A 408 54.53 -31.38 -45.53
C THR A 408 55.72 -31.56 -46.47
N GLN A 409 56.54 -30.52 -46.63
CA GLN A 409 57.83 -30.62 -47.31
C GLN A 409 58.79 -31.55 -46.56
N ALA A 410 58.88 -31.50 -45.23
CA ALA A 410 59.76 -32.37 -44.45
C ALA A 410 59.33 -33.84 -44.49
N LYS A 411 58.03 -34.13 -44.62
CA LYS A 411 57.50 -35.49 -44.87
C LYS A 411 57.93 -35.98 -46.26
N SER A 412 57.71 -35.18 -47.30
CA SER A 412 58.19 -35.46 -48.67
C SER A 412 59.72 -35.61 -48.74
N TYR A 413 60.47 -34.73 -48.08
CA TYR A 413 61.92 -34.81 -47.99
C TYR A 413 62.39 -35.99 -47.13
N ASN A 414 61.67 -36.42 -46.10
CA ASN A 414 62.01 -37.62 -45.32
C ASN A 414 61.79 -38.91 -46.13
N GLU A 415 60.71 -39.02 -46.91
CA GLU A 415 60.55 -40.13 -47.87
C GLU A 415 61.70 -40.16 -48.88
N ARG A 416 62.13 -38.98 -49.35
CA ARG A 416 63.29 -38.81 -50.25
C ARG A 416 64.63 -39.07 -49.56
N LEU A 417 64.78 -38.75 -48.26
CA LEU A 417 65.98 -38.99 -47.45
C LEU A 417 66.10 -40.48 -47.08
N LEU A 418 65.00 -41.18 -46.81
CA LEU A 418 64.98 -42.64 -46.66
C LEU A 418 65.41 -43.37 -47.94
N GLN A 419 65.25 -42.74 -49.11
CA GLN A 419 65.85 -43.19 -50.38
C GLN A 419 67.31 -42.77 -50.59
N LEU A 420 67.83 -41.78 -49.84
CA LEU A 420 69.20 -41.24 -49.97
C LEU A 420 70.13 -41.63 -48.80
N THR A 421 69.64 -42.32 -47.76
CA THR A 421 70.43 -42.84 -46.64
C THR A 421 71.26 -44.07 -47.04
N ARG A 422 72.13 -43.92 -48.04
CA ARG A 422 73.19 -44.85 -48.43
C ARG A 422 74.55 -44.21 -48.74
N ASP A 423 74.62 -42.89 -48.91
CA ASP A 423 75.87 -42.19 -49.24
C ASP A 423 76.55 -41.57 -48.00
N GLU A 424 77.80 -41.97 -47.74
CA GLU A 424 78.54 -41.66 -46.52
C GLU A 424 79.13 -40.23 -46.49
N ASP A 425 79.29 -39.60 -47.66
CA ASP A 425 79.93 -38.29 -47.83
C ASP A 425 79.16 -37.11 -47.20
N VAL A 426 77.83 -37.20 -47.09
CA VAL A 426 77.00 -36.12 -46.50
C VAL A 426 77.37 -35.87 -45.03
N ILE A 427 77.82 -36.91 -44.32
CA ILE A 427 78.28 -36.82 -42.93
C ILE A 427 79.61 -36.05 -42.83
N ASN A 428 80.51 -36.23 -43.80
CA ASN A 428 81.81 -35.55 -43.88
C ASN A 428 81.72 -34.12 -44.46
N GLY A 429 80.57 -33.73 -45.03
CA GLY A 429 80.23 -32.33 -45.33
C GLY A 429 79.90 -31.54 -44.07
N ARG A 430 78.83 -31.94 -43.37
CA ARG A 430 78.30 -31.22 -42.18
C ARG A 430 79.30 -31.08 -41.03
N LYS A 431 80.26 -32.01 -40.93
CA LYS A 431 81.34 -31.96 -39.93
C LYS A 431 82.36 -30.83 -40.15
N ARG A 432 82.42 -30.25 -41.36
CA ARG A 432 83.23 -29.04 -41.66
C ARG A 432 82.46 -27.76 -41.34
N GLU A 433 81.20 -27.65 -41.77
CA GLU A 433 80.34 -26.48 -41.47
C GLU A 433 80.28 -26.16 -39.96
N LEU A 434 80.30 -27.21 -39.11
CA LEU A 434 80.28 -27.08 -37.65
C LEU A 434 81.62 -26.56 -37.06
N MET A 435 82.76 -26.81 -37.73
CA MET A 435 84.04 -26.17 -37.36
C MET A 435 84.02 -24.68 -37.69
N ASP A 436 83.50 -24.32 -38.87
CA ASP A 436 83.47 -22.94 -39.36
C ASP A 436 82.49 -22.04 -38.58
N LEU A 437 81.35 -22.57 -38.12
CA LEU A 437 80.48 -21.85 -37.17
C LEU A 437 81.16 -21.67 -35.80
N SER A 438 82.00 -22.60 -35.37
CA SER A 438 82.69 -22.53 -34.07
C SER A 438 83.74 -21.41 -34.05
N THR A 439 84.55 -21.29 -35.09
CA THR A 439 85.54 -20.20 -35.24
C THR A 439 84.87 -18.84 -35.36
N ALA A 440 83.83 -18.70 -36.21
CA ALA A 440 83.07 -17.46 -36.35
C ALA A 440 82.38 -17.01 -35.04
N THR A 441 81.95 -17.95 -34.20
CA THR A 441 81.42 -17.66 -32.86
C THR A 441 82.52 -17.16 -31.91
N LEU A 442 83.72 -17.73 -31.99
CA LEU A 442 84.86 -17.37 -31.16
C LEU A 442 85.37 -15.94 -31.45
N GLU A 443 85.39 -15.52 -32.72
CA GLU A 443 85.78 -14.15 -33.09
C GLU A 443 84.79 -13.09 -32.61
N LYS A 444 83.48 -13.32 -32.80
CA LYS A 444 82.44 -12.42 -32.25
C LYS A 444 82.52 -12.31 -30.73
N SER A 445 82.89 -13.39 -30.04
CA SER A 445 83.11 -13.36 -28.58
C SER A 445 84.31 -12.50 -28.17
N LYS A 446 85.39 -12.44 -28.97
CA LYS A 446 86.55 -11.57 -28.69
C LYS A 446 86.21 -10.08 -28.88
N ASN A 447 85.48 -9.75 -29.93
CA ASN A 447 85.05 -8.37 -30.19
C ASN A 447 84.15 -7.82 -29.07
N TYR A 448 83.28 -8.67 -28.48
CA TYR A 448 82.47 -8.32 -27.32
C TYR A 448 83.31 -7.92 -26.10
N SER A 449 84.40 -8.64 -25.80
CA SER A 449 85.28 -8.30 -24.67
C SER A 449 86.01 -6.96 -24.84
N THR A 450 86.41 -6.61 -26.07
CA THR A 450 87.03 -5.30 -26.36
C THR A 450 86.03 -4.16 -26.15
N LEU A 451 84.83 -4.30 -26.75
CA LEU A 451 83.78 -3.29 -26.71
C LEU A 451 83.22 -3.05 -25.28
N ALA A 452 83.19 -4.10 -24.44
CA ALA A 452 82.83 -3.97 -23.04
C ALA A 452 83.84 -3.10 -22.25
N ARG A 453 85.15 -3.28 -22.52
CA ARG A 453 86.24 -2.54 -21.87
C ARG A 453 86.19 -1.05 -22.21
N GLU A 454 85.95 -0.71 -23.47
CA GLU A 454 85.76 0.68 -23.94
C GLU A 454 84.55 1.36 -23.30
N LEU A 455 83.46 0.61 -23.07
CA LEU A 455 82.25 1.11 -22.42
C LEU A 455 82.47 1.40 -20.92
N GLU A 456 83.38 0.66 -20.29
CA GLU A 456 83.83 0.87 -18.92
C GLU A 456 84.76 2.09 -18.80
N GLU A 457 85.68 2.28 -19.76
CA GLU A 457 86.51 3.50 -19.90
C GLU A 457 85.65 4.77 -20.12
N LYS A 458 84.66 4.71 -21.02
CA LYS A 458 83.69 5.81 -21.22
C LYS A 458 82.85 6.11 -19.99
N LYS A 459 82.52 5.09 -19.18
CA LYS A 459 81.79 5.27 -17.92
C LYS A 459 82.65 6.03 -16.88
N ALA A 460 83.95 5.78 -16.82
CA ALA A 460 84.86 6.55 -15.95
C ALA A 460 84.93 8.03 -16.37
N MET A 461 85.12 8.31 -17.66
CA MET A 461 85.11 9.70 -18.18
C MET A 461 83.79 10.44 -17.93
N LEU A 462 82.65 9.74 -17.93
CA LEU A 462 81.35 10.33 -17.61
C LEU A 462 81.28 10.76 -16.13
N GLU A 463 81.82 9.95 -15.22
CA GLU A 463 81.83 10.27 -13.79
C GLU A 463 82.82 11.42 -13.47
N GLU A 464 83.95 11.51 -14.19
CA GLU A 464 84.85 12.68 -14.11
C GLU A 464 84.16 13.98 -14.59
N LEU A 465 83.47 13.93 -15.74
CA LEU A 465 82.67 15.05 -16.26
C LEU A 465 81.59 15.49 -15.27
N LYS A 466 80.94 14.54 -14.60
CA LYS A 466 79.93 14.80 -13.58
C LYS A 466 80.53 15.44 -12.32
N VAL A 467 81.65 14.92 -11.81
CA VAL A 467 82.38 15.54 -10.68
C VAL A 467 82.87 16.95 -11.02
N LYS A 468 83.21 17.22 -12.28
CA LYS A 468 83.60 18.55 -12.76
C LYS A 468 82.40 19.52 -12.82
N TYR A 469 81.27 19.06 -13.37
CA TYR A 469 80.01 19.78 -13.37
C TYR A 469 79.54 20.11 -11.94
N ASP A 470 79.55 19.14 -11.02
CA ASP A 470 79.12 19.34 -9.63
C ASP A 470 80.00 20.39 -8.90
N LYS A 471 81.32 20.43 -9.17
CA LYS A 471 82.22 21.48 -8.67
C LYS A 471 81.92 22.88 -9.25
N LEU A 472 81.41 22.96 -10.48
CA LEU A 472 80.92 24.23 -11.06
C LEU A 472 79.56 24.64 -10.46
N VAL A 473 78.69 23.68 -10.11
CA VAL A 473 77.44 23.92 -9.36
C VAL A 473 77.73 24.43 -7.94
N GLU A 474 78.80 23.99 -7.29
CA GLU A 474 79.18 24.49 -5.96
C GLU A 474 79.87 25.87 -6.02
N SER A 475 80.85 26.05 -6.90
CA SER A 475 81.59 27.31 -7.01
C SER A 475 80.76 28.49 -7.58
N SER A 476 79.67 28.22 -8.29
CA SER A 476 78.70 29.25 -8.74
C SER A 476 77.79 29.79 -7.62
N LYS A 477 77.77 29.18 -6.43
CA LYS A 477 76.95 29.66 -5.28
C LYS A 477 77.62 30.77 -4.47
N GLN A 478 78.94 30.95 -4.60
CA GLN A 478 79.68 32.00 -3.88
C GLN A 478 79.55 33.35 -4.61
N HIS A 479 79.06 34.38 -3.90
CA HIS A 479 78.75 35.68 -4.50
C HIS A 479 80.02 36.49 -4.84
N GLY A 480 80.15 36.86 -6.11
CA GLY A 480 81.19 37.75 -6.65
C GLY A 480 80.83 38.20 -8.07
N THR A 481 81.48 39.26 -8.57
CA THR A 481 81.10 39.96 -9.82
C THR A 481 81.54 39.25 -11.12
N GLU A 482 81.46 37.91 -11.18
CA GLU A 482 81.85 37.09 -12.34
C GLU A 482 80.78 36.03 -12.72
N ASN A 483 79.50 36.30 -12.42
CA ASN A 483 78.47 35.26 -12.52
C ASN A 483 78.11 34.84 -13.97
N GLU A 484 78.21 35.73 -14.97
CA GLU A 484 77.81 35.40 -16.34
C GLU A 484 78.74 34.38 -17.01
N LEU A 485 80.06 34.57 -16.92
CA LEU A 485 81.06 33.63 -17.43
C LEU A 485 80.95 32.25 -16.77
N LYS A 486 80.63 32.21 -15.47
CA LYS A 486 80.39 30.97 -14.72
C LYS A 486 79.11 30.26 -15.18
N HIS A 487 78.04 31.01 -15.49
CA HIS A 487 76.79 30.45 -15.99
C HIS A 487 76.93 29.90 -17.42
N GLU A 488 77.69 30.56 -18.31
CA GLU A 488 78.03 30.00 -19.63
C GLU A 488 78.82 28.69 -19.52
N ALA A 489 79.84 28.66 -18.65
CA ALA A 489 80.64 27.45 -18.44
C ALA A 489 79.78 26.28 -17.92
N LEU A 490 78.86 26.57 -16.98
CA LEU A 490 77.96 25.58 -16.41
C LEU A 490 77.02 24.96 -17.45
N GLU A 491 76.36 25.76 -18.29
CA GLU A 491 75.49 25.25 -19.35
C GLU A 491 76.27 24.50 -20.44
N ARG A 492 77.52 24.92 -20.75
CA ARG A 492 78.39 24.18 -21.68
C ARG A 492 78.72 22.78 -21.17
N GLU A 493 79.09 22.62 -19.89
CA GLU A 493 79.33 21.28 -19.33
C GLU A 493 78.05 20.45 -19.16
N LYS A 494 76.92 21.08 -18.81
CA LYS A 494 75.60 20.44 -18.74
C LYS A 494 75.17 19.84 -20.09
N VAL A 495 75.37 20.57 -21.19
CA VAL A 495 75.10 20.09 -22.55
C VAL A 495 76.09 18.98 -22.97
N ALA A 496 77.36 19.08 -22.57
CA ALA A 496 78.34 18.02 -22.81
C ALA A 496 77.95 16.72 -22.07
N LEU A 497 77.66 16.81 -20.77
CA LEU A 497 77.21 15.70 -19.94
C LEU A 497 75.95 15.03 -20.50
N GLY A 498 74.95 15.82 -20.90
CA GLY A 498 73.71 15.32 -21.53
C GLY A 498 73.96 14.54 -22.82
N ARG A 499 74.87 15.02 -23.68
CA ARG A 499 75.29 14.31 -24.91
C ARG A 499 76.01 12.99 -24.58
N SER A 500 76.94 13.01 -23.62
CA SER A 500 77.68 11.81 -23.19
C SER A 500 76.77 10.74 -22.55
N VAL A 501 75.79 11.14 -21.73
CA VAL A 501 74.77 10.22 -21.18
C VAL A 501 73.94 9.56 -22.30
N TYR A 502 73.48 10.35 -23.28
CA TYR A 502 72.70 9.84 -24.41
C TYR A 502 73.50 8.86 -25.28
N GLN A 503 74.75 9.20 -25.59
CA GLN A 503 75.64 8.35 -26.38
C GLN A 503 75.95 7.02 -25.66
N LEU A 504 76.23 7.06 -24.36
CA LEU A 504 76.44 5.86 -23.53
C LEU A 504 75.18 4.98 -23.48
N HIS A 505 73.97 5.57 -23.55
CA HIS A 505 72.72 4.81 -23.59
C HIS A 505 72.54 4.08 -24.94
N GLN A 506 72.81 4.74 -26.06
CA GLN A 506 72.76 4.12 -27.39
C GLN A 506 73.78 2.99 -27.55
N GLU A 507 75.01 3.18 -27.08
CA GLU A 507 76.05 2.12 -27.12
C GLU A 507 75.67 0.91 -26.25
N LYS A 508 75.06 1.11 -25.08
CA LYS A 508 74.53 0.01 -24.24
C LYS A 508 73.42 -0.79 -24.95
N LEU A 509 72.53 -0.14 -25.70
CA LEU A 509 71.49 -0.83 -26.47
C LEU A 509 72.08 -1.68 -27.62
N LEU A 510 73.15 -1.20 -28.26
CA LEU A 510 73.87 -1.96 -29.28
C LEU A 510 74.53 -3.23 -28.69
N VAL A 511 75.24 -3.09 -27.57
CA VAL A 511 75.86 -4.23 -26.85
C VAL A 511 74.79 -5.23 -26.38
N ALA A 512 73.64 -4.76 -25.89
CA ALA A 512 72.54 -5.63 -25.49
C ALA A 512 71.98 -6.46 -26.66
N ARG A 513 71.88 -5.88 -27.86
CA ARG A 513 71.45 -6.57 -29.09
C ARG A 513 72.45 -7.64 -29.51
N GLN A 514 73.74 -7.29 -29.63
CA GLN A 514 74.80 -8.24 -30.00
C GLN A 514 74.91 -9.40 -29.00
N ARG A 515 74.69 -9.14 -27.70
CA ARG A 515 74.67 -10.17 -26.65
C ARG A 515 73.48 -11.13 -26.77
N MET A 516 72.36 -10.69 -27.35
CA MET A 516 71.20 -11.54 -27.64
C MET A 516 71.48 -12.46 -28.83
N GLU A 517 71.99 -11.90 -29.93
CA GLU A 517 72.39 -12.64 -31.15
C GLU A 517 73.44 -13.73 -30.83
N ALA A 518 74.46 -13.39 -30.04
CA ALA A 518 75.49 -14.35 -29.61
C ALA A 518 74.93 -15.51 -28.78
N ARG A 519 73.91 -15.26 -27.94
CA ARG A 519 73.23 -16.32 -27.18
C ARG A 519 72.43 -17.26 -28.08
N GLN A 520 71.70 -16.73 -29.06
CA GLN A 520 70.93 -17.53 -30.00
C GLN A 520 71.84 -18.46 -30.84
N MET A 521 73.00 -17.98 -31.30
CA MET A 521 73.97 -18.83 -32.01
C MET A 521 74.59 -19.92 -31.11
N LEU A 522 74.87 -19.60 -29.83
CA LEU A 522 75.38 -20.58 -28.86
C LEU A 522 74.33 -21.66 -28.49
N GLU A 523 73.05 -21.32 -28.58
CA GLU A 523 71.95 -22.25 -28.30
C GLU A 523 71.65 -23.16 -29.51
N GLY A 524 71.71 -22.61 -30.74
CA GLY A 524 71.64 -23.39 -31.97
C GLY A 524 72.78 -24.40 -32.13
N THR A 525 74.02 -24.01 -31.84
CA THR A 525 75.18 -24.92 -31.91
C THR A 525 75.10 -26.07 -30.89
N LYS A 526 74.64 -25.81 -29.65
CA LYS A 526 74.37 -26.86 -28.66
C LYS A 526 73.28 -27.85 -29.12
N LYS A 527 72.22 -27.34 -29.76
CA LYS A 527 71.12 -28.17 -30.28
C LYS A 527 71.59 -29.08 -31.43
N LEU A 528 72.55 -28.62 -32.22
CA LEU A 528 73.15 -29.40 -33.32
C LEU A 528 74.13 -30.48 -32.82
N ASP A 529 74.98 -30.18 -31.82
CA ASP A 529 75.86 -31.18 -31.18
C ASP A 529 75.04 -32.30 -30.50
N TYR A 530 73.95 -31.95 -29.82
CA TYR A 530 73.01 -32.91 -29.25
C TYR A 530 72.45 -33.89 -30.30
N LEU A 531 71.98 -33.38 -31.45
CA LEU A 531 71.44 -34.20 -32.53
C LEU A 531 72.49 -35.14 -33.16
N LEU A 532 73.72 -34.66 -33.36
CA LEU A 532 74.80 -35.50 -33.90
C LEU A 532 75.20 -36.64 -32.95
N ARG A 533 75.22 -36.39 -31.63
CA ARG A 533 75.44 -37.45 -30.62
C ARG A 533 74.31 -38.47 -30.59
N GLN A 534 73.06 -38.02 -30.75
CA GLN A 534 71.87 -38.87 -30.82
C GLN A 534 71.87 -39.75 -32.08
N GLN A 535 72.33 -39.22 -33.22
CA GLN A 535 72.50 -39.99 -34.46
C GLN A 535 73.65 -41.01 -34.35
N ALA A 536 74.76 -40.66 -33.70
CA ALA A 536 75.87 -41.57 -33.46
C ALA A 536 75.51 -42.77 -32.54
N THR A 537 74.50 -42.64 -31.68
CA THR A 537 74.03 -43.73 -30.81
C THR A 537 73.08 -44.71 -31.49
N LEU A 538 72.48 -44.36 -32.63
CA LEU A 538 71.52 -45.20 -33.35
C LEU A 538 72.18 -46.23 -34.28
N ASN A 539 73.42 -46.01 -34.73
CA ASN A 539 74.11 -46.89 -35.68
C ASN A 539 74.74 -48.17 -35.07
N TYR A 540 74.41 -48.55 -33.82
CA TYR A 540 75.20 -49.54 -33.07
C TYR A 540 74.42 -50.63 -32.30
N GLN A 541 73.32 -51.16 -32.85
CA GLN A 541 72.72 -52.42 -32.38
C GLN A 541 72.26 -53.35 -33.54
N PRO A 542 72.73 -54.61 -33.61
CA PRO A 542 72.25 -55.64 -34.55
C PRO A 542 71.38 -56.71 -33.87
N ILE A 543 70.45 -57.35 -34.61
CA ILE A 543 69.88 -58.68 -34.26
C ILE A 543 69.21 -59.35 -35.48
N ARG A 544 68.98 -60.67 -35.42
CA ARG A 544 68.60 -61.55 -36.54
C ARG A 544 67.16 -62.12 -36.46
N SER A 545 66.54 -62.24 -37.65
CA SER A 545 65.57 -63.26 -38.13
C SER A 545 65.02 -64.37 -37.19
N ASN A 546 63.69 -64.60 -37.18
CA ASN A 546 63.02 -65.72 -37.92
C ASN A 546 61.56 -66.03 -37.50
N CYS A 547 60.69 -66.21 -38.51
CA CYS A 547 59.58 -67.17 -38.69
C CYS A 547 58.50 -67.46 -37.61
N ALA A 548 57.38 -68.04 -38.06
CA ALA A 548 56.15 -68.26 -37.29
C ALA A 548 55.66 -69.73 -37.35
N ASN A 549 54.66 -70.10 -36.54
CA ASN A 549 53.57 -71.02 -36.92
C ASN A 549 52.39 -71.05 -35.92
N ASN A 550 51.21 -71.52 -36.38
CA ASN A 550 49.94 -71.65 -35.66
C ASN A 550 49.43 -73.11 -35.63
N ILE A 551 48.67 -73.51 -34.59
CA ILE A 551 47.76 -74.70 -34.44
C ILE A 551 47.28 -74.73 -32.96
N PHE A 552 46.10 -75.16 -32.46
CA PHE A 552 44.71 -75.52 -32.86
C PHE A 552 43.90 -75.63 -31.52
N GLN A 553 42.56 -75.73 -31.35
CA GLN A 553 41.32 -75.49 -32.12
C GLN A 553 40.14 -75.34 -31.10
N PRO A 554 38.84 -75.15 -31.48
CA PRO A 554 37.77 -74.61 -30.59
C PRO A 554 36.76 -75.67 -30.08
N PRO A 555 35.60 -75.31 -29.46
CA PRO A 555 34.42 -74.81 -30.21
C PRO A 555 33.62 -73.64 -29.55
N GLY A 556 32.92 -72.84 -30.38
CA GLY A 556 31.99 -71.77 -29.93
C GLY A 556 31.63 -70.75 -31.03
N PRO A 557 30.46 -70.81 -31.72
CA PRO A 557 30.19 -70.05 -32.96
C PRO A 557 28.95 -69.09 -32.90
N PRO A 558 28.59 -68.32 -33.96
CA PRO A 558 29.42 -67.36 -34.71
C PRO A 558 28.71 -66.05 -35.19
N THR A 559 29.48 -65.06 -35.69
CA THR A 559 29.11 -63.97 -36.66
C THR A 559 28.09 -62.87 -36.25
N THR A 560 28.09 -61.60 -36.73
CA THR A 560 28.81 -60.84 -37.81
C THR A 560 29.27 -59.44 -37.30
N LEU A 561 30.55 -58.99 -37.43
CA LEU A 561 31.18 -58.12 -38.49
C LEU A 561 30.75 -56.63 -38.55
N PRO A 562 31.58 -55.65 -39.04
CA PRO A 562 33.05 -55.43 -38.88
C PRO A 562 33.53 -53.93 -38.77
N PHE A 563 34.87 -53.69 -38.62
CA PHE A 563 35.66 -52.41 -38.66
C PHE A 563 35.53 -51.46 -37.43
N SER A 564 36.59 -50.87 -36.82
CA SER A 564 37.79 -50.06 -37.21
C SER A 564 37.50 -48.55 -37.41
N LYS A 565 38.36 -47.57 -37.08
CA LYS A 565 39.83 -47.55 -36.87
C LYS A 565 40.28 -46.33 -36.01
N ASP A 566 41.59 -46.11 -35.87
CA ASP A 566 42.25 -45.10 -35.02
C ASP A 566 42.20 -43.62 -35.49
N CYS A 567 42.50 -42.72 -34.53
CA CYS A 567 43.46 -41.58 -34.63
C CYS A 567 42.96 -40.10 -34.66
N GLN A 568 43.56 -39.31 -33.75
CA GLN A 568 43.86 -37.86 -33.78
C GLN A 568 42.77 -36.76 -33.62
N ILE A 569 43.30 -35.57 -33.29
CA ILE A 569 42.76 -34.29 -32.73
C ILE A 569 43.55 -33.18 -33.50
N PRO A 570 43.03 -31.97 -33.87
CA PRO A 570 42.20 -31.05 -33.05
C PRO A 570 41.07 -30.26 -33.78
N LYS A 571 40.45 -29.33 -33.03
CA LYS A 571 39.56 -28.24 -33.49
C LYS A 571 40.32 -27.21 -34.37
N LEU A 572 39.68 -26.64 -35.40
CA LEU A 572 39.64 -25.18 -35.73
C LEU A 572 38.84 -24.86 -37.03
N ALA A 573 37.51 -25.06 -37.10
CA ALA A 573 36.71 -24.64 -38.28
C ALA A 573 35.18 -24.55 -38.07
N GLN A 574 34.69 -23.73 -37.12
CA GLN A 574 33.25 -23.43 -37.05
C GLN A 574 32.92 -22.05 -36.48
N PHE A 575 33.64 -21.03 -36.95
CA PHE A 575 33.37 -19.62 -36.68
C PHE A 575 33.60 -18.83 -37.97
N LEU A 576 32.51 -18.34 -38.58
CA LEU A 576 32.44 -17.62 -39.86
C LEU A 576 32.82 -18.46 -41.11
N ALA A 577 32.20 -18.28 -42.28
CA ALA A 577 30.88 -17.74 -42.62
C ALA A 577 30.56 -18.08 -44.09
N THR A 578 29.27 -18.19 -44.46
CA THR A 578 28.79 -17.90 -45.82
C THR A 578 27.40 -17.27 -45.76
N TRP A 579 27.19 -16.30 -46.64
CA TRP A 579 25.93 -15.62 -46.94
C TRP A 579 25.83 -15.68 -48.47
N GLU A 580 24.73 -16.23 -49.00
CA GLU A 580 24.52 -16.56 -50.42
C GLU A 580 25.51 -17.65 -50.94
N ASP A 581 25.23 -18.45 -51.97
CA ASP A 581 24.31 -18.26 -53.11
C ASP A 581 23.77 -19.62 -53.68
N PHE A 582 23.05 -19.57 -54.82
CA PHE A 582 22.63 -20.66 -55.76
C PHE A 582 21.20 -21.25 -55.76
N ASN A 583 20.43 -20.72 -56.71
CA ASN A 583 19.38 -21.36 -57.54
C ASN A 583 20.01 -21.59 -58.96
N PRO A 584 19.39 -22.15 -60.04
CA PRO A 584 18.08 -22.82 -60.23
C PRO A 584 18.13 -24.08 -61.17
N ILE A 585 17.04 -24.36 -61.94
CA ILE A 585 16.84 -25.31 -63.10
C ILE A 585 16.17 -26.67 -62.71
N HIS A 586 14.90 -27.06 -63.01
CA HIS A 586 14.05 -27.14 -64.26
C HIS A 586 13.99 -28.59 -64.86
N LEU A 587 12.98 -29.10 -65.61
CA LEU A 587 11.71 -28.58 -66.20
C LEU A 587 10.73 -29.73 -66.66
N THR A 588 9.39 -29.52 -66.64
CA THR A 588 8.30 -30.16 -67.49
C THR A 588 7.97 -31.68 -67.44
N PRO A 589 6.83 -32.17 -68.02
CA PRO A 589 5.52 -31.55 -68.34
C PRO A 589 4.23 -32.39 -68.02
N ASN A 590 3.04 -31.76 -67.90
CA ASN A 590 1.91 -31.95 -68.86
C ASN A 590 0.61 -31.16 -68.54
N ASN A 591 -0.07 -30.73 -69.62
CA ASN A 591 -1.43 -30.18 -69.84
C ASN A 591 -2.46 -30.07 -68.69
N SER A 592 -3.33 -29.06 -68.63
CA SER A 592 -3.52 -27.79 -69.40
C SER A 592 -4.62 -26.93 -68.70
N GLY A 593 -4.91 -25.66 -69.02
CA GLY A 593 -4.25 -24.70 -69.94
C GLY A 593 -5.20 -24.08 -70.99
N SER A 594 -5.73 -22.86 -70.77
CA SER A 594 -6.57 -22.12 -71.75
C SER A 594 -6.44 -20.58 -71.71
N HIS A 595 -6.06 -20.01 -72.86
CA HIS A 595 -6.48 -18.72 -73.45
C HIS A 595 -6.09 -17.31 -72.90
N PHE A 596 -5.47 -16.55 -73.84
CA PHE A 596 -5.58 -15.11 -74.17
C PHE A 596 -4.78 -14.00 -73.43
N THR A 597 -3.68 -13.59 -74.09
CA THR A 597 -3.26 -12.20 -74.46
C THR A 597 -2.93 -11.12 -73.40
N SER A 598 -2.09 -10.11 -73.69
CA SER A 598 -0.80 -9.97 -74.42
C SER A 598 -0.36 -8.48 -74.41
N PHE A 599 0.89 -8.21 -74.84
CA PHE A 599 1.51 -6.88 -75.04
C PHE A 599 1.82 -6.03 -73.78
N VAL A 600 2.76 -5.05 -73.80
CA VAL A 600 4.19 -5.01 -74.24
C VAL A 600 4.76 -3.60 -73.99
N LEU A 601 6.10 -3.50 -73.93
CA LEU A 601 6.93 -2.27 -73.97
C LEU A 601 6.97 -1.35 -72.74
N SER A 602 8.14 -0.71 -72.66
CA SER A 602 8.54 0.43 -71.83
C SER A 602 9.37 1.36 -72.74
N PRO A 603 10.03 2.45 -72.28
CA PRO A 603 9.74 3.38 -71.18
C PRO A 603 9.74 4.85 -71.67
N THR A 604 9.25 5.81 -70.86
CA THR A 604 9.86 7.17 -70.81
C THR A 604 9.47 7.97 -69.55
N THR A 605 10.06 9.15 -69.39
CA THR A 605 10.25 9.86 -68.11
C THR A 605 9.39 11.14 -68.00
N MET A 606 9.24 11.63 -66.76
CA MET A 606 9.15 13.07 -66.40
C MET A 606 7.79 13.80 -66.45
N GLN A 607 7.06 13.77 -65.33
CA GLN A 607 6.54 14.93 -64.57
C GLN A 607 5.89 14.40 -63.27
N LEU A 608 6.45 14.64 -62.07
CA LEU A 608 6.42 15.85 -61.23
C LEU A 608 5.10 16.08 -60.46
N GLN A 609 5.24 16.24 -59.14
CA GLN A 609 4.41 17.05 -58.24
C GLN A 609 2.88 16.80 -58.19
N PHE A 610 2.46 15.59 -57.78
CA PHE A 610 1.25 15.47 -56.92
C PHE A 610 1.30 14.29 -55.92
N LEU A 611 1.92 13.17 -56.29
CA LEU A 611 1.94 11.93 -55.48
C LEU A 611 3.14 11.80 -54.50
N ARG A 612 3.40 12.82 -53.67
CA ARG A 612 4.36 12.72 -52.55
C ARG A 612 3.78 12.93 -51.15
N THR A 613 2.56 13.47 -51.03
CA THR A 613 1.92 13.76 -49.74
C THR A 613 1.12 12.57 -49.17
N VAL A 614 0.50 11.75 -50.03
CA VAL A 614 -0.36 10.63 -49.61
C VAL A 614 0.46 9.40 -49.17
N ALA A 615 1.48 9.02 -49.94
CA ALA A 615 2.25 7.80 -49.72
C ALA A 615 3.02 7.77 -48.37
N ARG A 616 3.37 8.93 -47.80
CA ARG A 616 4.08 9.02 -46.51
C ARG A 616 3.20 8.77 -45.26
N ARG A 617 1.87 8.63 -45.40
CA ARG A 617 0.98 8.28 -44.28
C ARG A 617 0.58 6.80 -44.20
N SER A 618 0.90 5.98 -45.20
CA SER A 618 0.54 4.53 -45.21
C SER A 618 1.64 3.61 -44.66
N LEU A 619 2.92 4.04 -44.70
CA LEU A 619 4.07 3.22 -44.28
C LEU A 619 4.52 3.44 -42.83
N ALA A 620 3.89 4.35 -42.09
CA ALA A 620 4.12 4.53 -40.66
C ALA A 620 3.34 3.53 -39.79
N THR A 621 2.26 2.95 -40.33
CA THR A 621 1.24 2.20 -39.58
C THR A 621 1.49 0.69 -39.50
N GLN A 622 2.55 0.17 -40.14
CA GLN A 622 2.90 -1.25 -40.18
C GLN A 622 4.25 -1.60 -39.51
N ARG A 623 4.81 -0.68 -38.70
CA ARG A 623 6.03 -0.92 -37.89
C ARG A 623 5.80 -0.89 -36.37
N PHE A 624 4.55 -0.96 -35.93
CA PHE A 624 4.17 -0.97 -34.51
C PHE A 624 3.90 -2.36 -33.90
N PHE A 625 4.33 -3.44 -34.55
CA PHE A 625 4.57 -4.72 -33.86
C PHE A 625 5.97 -4.72 -33.25
N SER A 626 6.16 -3.92 -32.20
CA SER A 626 7.39 -3.92 -31.41
C SER A 626 7.55 -5.27 -30.72
N HIS A 627 8.41 -6.12 -31.28
CA HIS A 627 8.92 -7.28 -30.57
C HIS A 627 9.80 -6.77 -29.41
N ARG A 628 9.18 -6.46 -28.27
CA ARG A 628 9.88 -6.46 -26.98
C ARG A 628 10.52 -7.85 -26.84
N ALA A 629 11.73 -7.92 -26.27
CA ALA A 629 12.36 -9.21 -26.02
C ALA A 629 11.43 -10.08 -25.15
N PRO A 630 11.35 -11.40 -25.39
CA PRO A 630 10.47 -12.27 -24.61
C PRO A 630 10.83 -12.17 -23.13
N VAL A 631 9.80 -12.03 -22.27
CA VAL A 631 10.00 -11.90 -20.82
C VAL A 631 10.67 -13.17 -20.31
N ALA A 632 11.85 -13.03 -19.72
CA ALA A 632 12.71 -14.17 -19.40
C ALA A 632 12.23 -14.89 -18.14
N VAL A 633 11.61 -16.05 -18.30
CA VAL A 633 11.26 -16.94 -17.19
C VAL A 633 12.55 -17.60 -16.68
N ARG A 634 13.11 -17.06 -15.59
CA ARG A 634 14.36 -17.55 -14.98
C ARG A 634 14.17 -18.82 -14.17
N GLN A 635 12.99 -19.01 -13.59
CA GLN A 635 12.76 -19.99 -12.53
C GLN A 635 11.42 -20.69 -12.66
N THR A 636 11.46 -22.02 -12.51
CA THR A 636 10.29 -22.91 -12.55
C THR A 636 10.31 -23.97 -11.45
N LYS A 637 11.34 -23.95 -10.57
CA LYS A 637 11.58 -24.95 -9.52
C LYS A 637 11.07 -24.53 -8.15
N LEU A 638 10.84 -25.52 -7.29
CA LEU A 638 10.48 -25.34 -5.89
C LEU A 638 11.64 -24.66 -5.15
N LEU A 639 11.36 -23.65 -4.32
CA LEU A 639 12.33 -23.07 -3.39
C LEU A 639 12.19 -23.77 -2.03
N ILE A 640 13.11 -24.67 -1.70
CA ILE A 640 13.12 -25.40 -0.43
C ILE A 640 14.48 -25.22 0.25
N ASN A 641 14.49 -24.87 1.53
CA ASN A 641 15.70 -24.68 2.33
C ASN A 641 16.72 -23.70 1.70
N GLY A 642 16.22 -22.66 1.00
CA GLY A 642 17.04 -21.69 0.28
C GLY A 642 17.75 -22.23 -0.96
N GLN A 643 17.28 -23.32 -1.57
CA GLN A 643 17.78 -23.90 -2.83
C GLN A 643 16.63 -24.18 -3.81
N PHE A 644 16.89 -24.08 -5.12
CA PHE A 644 15.91 -24.38 -6.17
C PHE A 644 16.00 -25.83 -6.63
N VAL A 645 14.98 -26.62 -6.32
CA VAL A 645 14.95 -28.09 -6.48
C VAL A 645 13.78 -28.53 -7.36
N PRO A 646 13.96 -29.60 -8.18
CA PRO A 646 12.82 -30.24 -8.84
C PRO A 646 11.90 -30.91 -7.81
N SER A 647 10.67 -31.24 -8.19
CA SER A 647 9.84 -32.12 -7.37
C SER A 647 10.48 -33.51 -7.23
N LEU A 648 10.39 -34.10 -6.03
CA LEU A 648 10.70 -35.50 -5.78
C LEU A 648 9.88 -36.46 -6.68
N THR A 649 8.69 -36.04 -7.13
CA THR A 649 7.82 -36.82 -8.02
C THR A 649 8.18 -36.67 -9.50
N GLY A 650 9.02 -35.68 -9.86
CA GLY A 650 9.32 -35.31 -11.24
C GLY A 650 8.13 -34.78 -12.05
N LYS A 651 6.98 -34.52 -11.41
CA LYS A 651 5.80 -33.95 -12.05
C LYS A 651 5.96 -32.45 -12.30
N THR A 652 5.33 -31.99 -13.37
CA THR A 652 5.19 -30.56 -13.69
C THR A 652 3.76 -30.27 -14.12
N PHE A 653 3.34 -29.02 -13.99
CA PHE A 653 2.13 -28.47 -14.61
C PHE A 653 2.49 -27.27 -15.49
N ASP A 654 1.58 -26.85 -16.36
CA ASP A 654 1.84 -25.78 -17.33
C ASP A 654 1.08 -24.49 -16.95
N THR A 655 1.79 -23.35 -16.99
CA THR A 655 1.17 -22.01 -16.96
C THR A 655 1.04 -21.45 -18.39
N PHE A 656 0.02 -20.60 -18.63
CA PHE A 656 -0.41 -20.13 -19.95
C PHE A 656 -0.61 -18.60 -19.95
N ASN A 657 -0.16 -17.95 -21.02
CA ASN A 657 -0.37 -16.52 -21.23
C ASN A 657 -1.88 -16.26 -21.52
N PRO A 658 -2.60 -15.50 -20.67
CA PRO A 658 -4.07 -15.40 -20.78
C PRO A 658 -4.57 -14.60 -21.99
N ALA A 659 -3.71 -13.74 -22.55
CA ALA A 659 -4.01 -12.96 -23.75
C ALA A 659 -3.83 -13.75 -25.04
N THR A 660 -3.10 -14.87 -24.99
CA THR A 660 -2.70 -15.63 -26.19
C THR A 660 -3.04 -17.12 -26.12
N GLU A 661 -3.48 -17.67 -25.00
CA GLU A 661 -3.77 -19.11 -24.81
C GLU A 661 -2.53 -20.01 -25.06
N VAL A 662 -1.31 -19.45 -25.03
CA VAL A 662 -0.05 -20.18 -25.26
C VAL A 662 0.65 -20.47 -23.93
N LYS A 663 1.12 -21.71 -23.76
CA LYS A 663 1.99 -22.13 -22.65
C LYS A 663 3.21 -21.22 -22.51
N ILE A 664 3.46 -20.72 -21.30
CA ILE A 664 4.65 -19.94 -20.94
C ILE A 664 5.78 -20.89 -20.55
N ALA A 665 5.52 -21.79 -19.60
CA ALA A 665 6.52 -22.69 -19.01
C ALA A 665 5.85 -23.93 -18.39
N SER A 666 6.64 -24.99 -18.18
CA SER A 666 6.32 -26.04 -17.22
C SER A 666 6.96 -25.72 -15.87
N VAL A 667 6.22 -25.91 -14.79
CA VAL A 667 6.58 -25.57 -13.42
C VAL A 667 6.49 -26.84 -12.55
N GLU A 668 7.45 -27.02 -11.65
CA GLU A 668 7.52 -28.21 -10.78
C GLU A 668 6.25 -28.34 -9.91
N HIS A 669 5.73 -29.56 -9.79
CA HIS A 669 4.54 -29.88 -9.01
C HIS A 669 4.94 -30.57 -7.69
N ALA A 670 4.82 -29.85 -6.58
CA ALA A 670 5.16 -30.35 -5.25
C ALA A 670 4.16 -31.41 -4.79
N GLY A 671 4.65 -32.64 -4.68
CA GLY A 671 3.95 -33.74 -4.04
C GLY A 671 3.87 -33.61 -2.53
N THR A 672 3.27 -34.61 -1.89
CA THR A 672 3.19 -34.74 -0.43
C THR A 672 4.56 -34.64 0.25
N GLU A 673 5.56 -35.30 -0.32
CA GLU A 673 6.92 -35.37 0.18
C GLU A 673 7.69 -34.04 -0.01
N ASP A 674 7.38 -33.29 -1.06
CA ASP A 674 7.94 -31.94 -1.29
C ASP A 674 7.40 -30.92 -0.27
N VAL A 675 6.11 -31.03 0.09
CA VAL A 675 5.48 -30.25 1.17
C VAL A 675 6.13 -30.60 2.52
N ASP A 676 6.28 -31.89 2.83
CA ASP A 676 6.86 -32.35 4.10
C ASP A 676 8.31 -31.87 4.26
N LEU A 677 9.11 -31.89 3.19
CA LEU A 677 10.46 -31.29 3.16
C LEU A 677 10.43 -29.76 3.38
N ALA A 678 9.50 -29.05 2.73
CA ALA A 678 9.37 -27.59 2.92
C ALA A 678 8.97 -27.23 4.36
N VAL A 679 8.07 -28.01 4.98
CA VAL A 679 7.68 -27.81 6.39
C VAL A 679 8.81 -28.19 7.34
N HIS A 680 9.55 -29.27 7.07
CA HIS A 680 10.74 -29.61 7.87
C HIS A 680 11.81 -28.51 7.81
N ALA A 681 12.08 -27.95 6.63
CA ALA A 681 13.00 -26.83 6.46
C ALA A 681 12.53 -25.57 7.22
N ALA A 682 11.25 -25.22 7.14
CA ALA A 682 10.66 -24.10 7.88
C ALA A 682 10.71 -24.30 9.41
N ARG A 683 10.44 -25.53 9.87
CA ARG A 683 10.50 -25.92 11.29
C ARG A 683 11.92 -25.81 11.82
N LYS A 684 12.91 -26.37 11.12
CA LYS A 684 14.31 -26.28 11.50
C LYS A 684 14.83 -24.83 11.52
N ALA A 685 14.45 -24.02 10.54
CA ALA A 685 14.80 -22.61 10.48
C ALA A 685 14.19 -21.78 11.64
N PHE A 686 13.05 -22.22 12.19
CA PHE A 686 12.40 -21.59 13.34
C PHE A 686 12.95 -22.06 14.69
N ASP A 687 13.08 -23.37 14.92
CA ASP A 687 13.45 -23.91 16.24
C ASP A 687 14.96 -23.99 16.48
N GLU A 688 15.76 -24.29 15.45
CA GLU A 688 17.23 -24.40 15.56
C GLU A 688 17.99 -23.26 14.86
N GLY A 689 17.35 -22.59 13.90
CA GLY A 689 17.98 -21.59 13.04
C GLY A 689 18.25 -20.25 13.72
N PRO A 690 19.12 -19.41 13.12
CA PRO A 690 19.40 -18.07 13.67
C PRO A 690 18.16 -17.15 13.65
N TRP A 691 17.18 -17.41 12.77
CA TRP A 691 16.05 -16.51 12.50
C TRP A 691 15.20 -16.14 13.72
N ARG A 692 14.93 -17.10 14.62
CA ARG A 692 14.12 -16.87 15.83
C ARG A 692 14.84 -16.05 16.90
N ASN A 693 16.18 -16.09 16.90
CA ASN A 693 17.04 -15.39 17.85
C ASN A 693 17.72 -14.14 17.22
N MET A 694 17.44 -13.87 15.94
CA MET A 694 17.92 -12.71 15.18
C MET A 694 17.20 -11.44 15.65
N ASP A 695 17.93 -10.33 15.78
CA ASP A 695 17.36 -9.09 16.28
C ASP A 695 16.27 -8.54 15.34
N GLY A 696 15.29 -7.84 15.93
CA GLY A 696 14.22 -7.21 15.15
C GLY A 696 14.75 -6.20 14.11
N SER A 697 15.85 -5.53 14.43
CA SER A 697 16.59 -4.60 13.55
C SER A 697 17.27 -5.31 12.37
N GLU A 698 17.75 -6.54 12.56
CA GLU A 698 18.35 -7.39 11.52
C GLU A 698 17.27 -7.95 10.58
N ARG A 699 16.16 -8.49 11.14
CA ARG A 699 14.99 -8.92 10.34
C ARG A 699 14.43 -7.76 9.52
N ALA A 700 14.33 -6.57 10.11
CA ALA A 700 13.99 -5.34 9.41
C ALA A 700 14.97 -4.99 8.27
N SER A 701 16.27 -5.27 8.45
CA SER A 701 17.29 -5.01 7.43
C SER A 701 17.14 -5.91 6.21
N LEU A 702 16.86 -7.21 6.44
CA LEU A 702 16.58 -8.17 5.38
C LEU A 702 15.29 -7.81 4.60
N LEU A 703 14.24 -7.37 5.32
CA LEU A 703 12.99 -6.90 4.69
C LEU A 703 13.17 -5.61 3.87
N ARG A 704 13.98 -4.64 4.34
CA ARG A 704 14.35 -3.45 3.55
C ARG A 704 15.10 -3.86 2.28
N LYS A 705 16.17 -4.65 2.41
CA LYS A 705 16.98 -5.11 1.26
C LYS A 705 16.14 -5.88 0.23
N LEU A 706 15.17 -6.69 0.67
CA LEU A 706 14.23 -7.37 -0.23
C LEU A 706 13.36 -6.36 -0.99
N ALA A 707 12.81 -5.34 -0.32
CA ALA A 707 12.03 -4.30 -0.98
C ALA A 707 12.87 -3.50 -2.00
N ASP A 708 14.13 -3.22 -1.67
CA ASP A 708 15.07 -2.51 -2.56
C ASP A 708 15.45 -3.36 -3.78
N LEU A 709 15.60 -4.68 -3.62
CA LEU A 709 15.80 -5.63 -4.72
C LEU A 709 14.56 -5.77 -5.61
N ILE A 710 13.36 -5.76 -5.03
CA ILE A 710 12.09 -5.73 -5.80
C ILE A 710 11.97 -4.41 -6.58
N GLU A 711 12.37 -3.27 -6.00
CA GLU A 711 12.37 -1.97 -6.65
C GLU A 711 13.36 -1.91 -7.83
N GLN A 712 14.55 -2.50 -7.68
CA GLN A 712 15.54 -2.65 -8.77
C GLN A 712 15.05 -3.54 -9.91
N ASN A 713 14.33 -4.62 -9.60
CA ASN A 713 13.81 -5.59 -10.59
C ASN A 713 12.35 -5.30 -11.00
N LYS A 714 11.82 -4.11 -10.66
CA LYS A 714 10.40 -3.75 -10.76
C LYS A 714 9.80 -3.93 -12.16
N ASP A 715 10.56 -3.57 -13.19
CA ASP A 715 10.10 -3.62 -14.59
C ASP A 715 10.04 -5.06 -15.12
N GLU A 716 10.95 -5.92 -14.68
CA GLU A 716 10.92 -7.36 -14.97
C GLU A 716 9.71 -8.02 -14.29
N LEU A 717 9.50 -7.72 -13.00
CA LEU A 717 8.39 -8.28 -12.22
C LEU A 717 7.02 -7.83 -12.76
N ALA A 718 6.86 -6.56 -13.15
CA ALA A 718 5.63 -6.07 -13.77
C ALA A 718 5.38 -6.68 -15.16
N ALA A 719 6.43 -6.93 -15.95
CA ALA A 719 6.32 -7.64 -17.22
C ALA A 719 5.97 -9.13 -17.04
N LEU A 720 6.45 -9.76 -15.96
CA LEU A 720 6.14 -11.15 -15.63
C LEU A 720 4.70 -11.29 -15.08
N GLU A 721 4.22 -10.36 -14.26
CA GLU A 721 2.80 -10.26 -13.89
C GLU A 721 1.90 -10.14 -15.13
N ALA A 722 2.24 -9.25 -16.07
CA ALA A 722 1.47 -9.08 -17.31
C ALA A 722 1.52 -10.29 -18.26
N LEU A 723 2.54 -11.15 -18.13
CA LEU A 723 2.65 -12.40 -18.88
C LEU A 723 1.80 -13.52 -18.28
N ASP A 724 1.92 -13.72 -16.96
CA ASP A 724 1.39 -14.87 -16.21
C ASP A 724 -0.07 -14.63 -15.76
N ASN A 725 -0.38 -13.45 -15.20
CA ASN A 725 -1.73 -13.06 -14.78
C ASN A 725 -2.56 -12.36 -15.89
N GLY A 726 -1.91 -11.63 -16.79
CA GLY A 726 -2.57 -10.92 -17.89
C GLY A 726 -3.11 -9.51 -17.57
N LYS A 727 -2.96 -8.98 -16.35
CA LYS A 727 -3.21 -7.54 -16.08
C LYS A 727 -2.30 -6.65 -16.93
N PRO A 728 -2.72 -5.42 -17.32
CA PRO A 728 -1.86 -4.53 -18.10
C PRO A 728 -0.54 -4.23 -17.40
N CYS A 729 0.58 -4.32 -18.12
CA CYS A 729 1.93 -4.13 -17.59
C CYS A 729 2.14 -2.74 -16.96
N SER A 730 1.49 -1.71 -17.54
CA SER A 730 1.40 -0.36 -16.99
C SER A 730 0.76 -0.34 -15.60
N VAL A 731 -0.33 -1.09 -15.41
CA VAL A 731 -1.04 -1.21 -14.14
C VAL A 731 -0.22 -2.00 -13.12
N ALA A 732 0.35 -3.15 -13.48
CA ALA A 732 1.24 -3.91 -12.60
C ALA A 732 2.42 -3.08 -12.08
N LYS A 733 3.04 -2.27 -12.95
CA LYS A 733 4.14 -1.37 -12.61
C LYS A 733 3.70 -0.17 -11.75
N ALA A 734 2.49 0.35 -11.95
CA ALA A 734 2.00 1.55 -11.27
C ALA A 734 1.28 1.26 -9.94
N ALA A 735 0.57 0.14 -9.82
CA ALA A 735 -0.20 -0.27 -8.65
C ALA A 735 0.51 -1.40 -7.89
N ASP A 736 0.42 -2.64 -8.37
CA ASP A 736 0.87 -3.86 -7.69
C ASP A 736 2.28 -3.72 -7.10
N LEU A 737 3.27 -3.42 -7.94
CA LEU A 737 4.67 -3.36 -7.50
C LEU A 737 4.92 -2.19 -6.52
N ASN A 738 4.21 -1.07 -6.65
CA ASN A 738 4.32 0.03 -5.68
C ASN A 738 3.76 -0.37 -4.31
N LEU A 739 2.64 -1.11 -4.28
CA LEU A 739 2.05 -1.64 -3.05
C LEU A 739 2.91 -2.75 -2.43
N VAL A 740 3.52 -3.63 -3.24
CA VAL A 740 4.49 -4.65 -2.78
C VAL A 740 5.68 -4.01 -2.05
N ILE A 741 6.33 -3.03 -2.68
CA ILE A 741 7.52 -2.36 -2.14
C ILE A 741 7.16 -1.61 -0.85
N LYS A 742 6.03 -0.90 -0.84
CA LYS A 742 5.48 -0.27 0.37
C LYS A 742 5.20 -1.27 1.49
N CYS A 743 4.59 -2.42 1.17
CA CYS A 743 4.23 -3.45 2.15
C CYS A 743 5.46 -4.02 2.87
N PHE A 744 6.50 -4.39 2.12
CA PHE A 744 7.76 -4.87 2.70
C PHE A 744 8.49 -3.77 3.50
N ARG A 745 8.54 -2.51 3.01
CA ARG A 745 9.13 -1.39 3.76
C ARG A 745 8.36 -1.03 5.04
N TYR A 746 7.02 -1.11 5.00
CA TYR A 746 6.16 -0.90 6.18
C TYR A 746 6.40 -1.96 7.26
N TYR A 747 6.39 -3.24 6.88
CA TYR A 747 6.60 -4.34 7.83
C TYR A 747 8.04 -4.48 8.31
N ALA A 748 9.03 -4.08 7.51
CA ALA A 748 10.39 -3.84 8.01
C ALA A 748 10.41 -2.81 9.16
N GLY A 749 9.51 -1.82 9.12
CA GLY A 749 9.34 -0.85 10.21
C GLY A 749 8.74 -1.42 11.50
N TRP A 750 8.17 -2.64 11.48
CA TRP A 750 7.51 -3.27 12.63
C TRP A 750 8.33 -4.35 13.34
N ALA A 751 9.35 -4.93 12.70
CA ALA A 751 10.05 -6.11 13.22
C ALA A 751 10.78 -5.88 14.56
N ASP A 752 11.06 -4.63 14.92
CA ASP A 752 11.67 -4.14 16.16
C ASP A 752 10.67 -3.40 17.09
N LYS A 753 9.37 -3.36 16.76
CA LYS A 753 8.32 -2.61 17.50
C LYS A 753 7.17 -3.47 18.04
N ILE A 754 7.16 -4.76 17.71
CA ILE A 754 6.27 -5.75 18.33
C ILE A 754 6.58 -5.82 19.82
N THR A 755 5.63 -5.42 20.66
CA THR A 755 5.80 -5.22 22.09
C THR A 755 4.66 -5.83 22.90
N GLY A 756 5.00 -6.42 24.04
CA GLY A 756 4.02 -6.87 25.03
C GLY A 756 3.62 -5.73 25.98
N LYS A 757 2.89 -6.07 27.05
CA LYS A 757 2.37 -5.12 28.03
C LYS A 757 2.82 -5.49 29.43
N THR A 758 3.12 -4.50 30.28
CA THR A 758 3.07 -4.69 31.74
C THR A 758 1.62 -4.58 32.21
N ILE A 759 1.22 -5.39 33.19
CA ILE A 759 -0.17 -5.48 33.66
C ILE A 759 -0.18 -5.34 35.19
N PRO A 760 -0.85 -4.33 35.76
CA PRO A 760 -1.06 -4.23 37.20
C PRO A 760 -2.15 -5.22 37.61
N ILE A 761 -1.75 -6.41 38.06
CA ILE A 761 -2.62 -7.39 38.72
C ILE A 761 -2.58 -7.21 40.24
N ASP A 762 -3.55 -7.78 40.95
CA ASP A 762 -3.62 -7.68 42.41
C ASP A 762 -2.48 -8.46 43.11
N GLY A 763 -1.91 -7.86 44.15
CA GLY A 763 -0.86 -8.46 45.00
C GLY A 763 0.58 -8.22 44.53
N ASP A 764 1.54 -8.82 45.25
CA ASP A 764 2.99 -8.61 45.06
C ASP A 764 3.53 -9.41 43.86
N PHE A 765 3.05 -9.09 42.66
CA PHE A 765 3.39 -9.77 41.41
C PHE A 765 3.75 -8.79 40.29
N PHE A 766 4.90 -8.99 39.67
CA PHE A 766 5.24 -8.36 38.40
C PHE A 766 4.68 -9.21 37.25
N CYS A 767 3.62 -8.73 36.60
CA CYS A 767 3.00 -9.38 35.45
C CYS A 767 3.31 -8.62 34.15
N TYR A 768 3.75 -9.34 33.13
CA TYR A 768 3.95 -8.81 31.78
C TYR A 768 3.61 -9.84 30.70
N THR A 769 3.39 -9.40 29.45
CA THR A 769 3.22 -10.29 28.30
C THR A 769 4.42 -10.25 27.36
N LYS A 770 4.62 -11.34 26.62
CA LYS A 770 5.39 -11.37 25.37
C LYS A 770 4.45 -11.68 24.22
N GLU A 771 4.66 -11.03 23.08
CA GLU A 771 4.08 -11.42 21.80
C GLU A 771 5.16 -12.21 21.05
N GLU A 772 5.06 -13.54 21.02
CA GLU A 772 6.04 -14.43 20.38
C GLU A 772 5.53 -14.88 18.99
N PRO A 773 6.40 -15.11 17.98
CA PRO A 773 5.96 -15.65 16.70
C PRO A 773 5.31 -17.02 16.85
N VAL A 774 4.18 -17.25 16.16
CA VAL A 774 3.43 -18.52 16.21
C VAL A 774 4.17 -19.72 15.60
N GLY A 775 5.20 -19.47 14.79
CA GLY A 775 6.08 -20.50 14.23
C GLY A 775 5.92 -20.68 12.73
N VAL A 776 5.66 -21.92 12.30
CA VAL A 776 5.64 -22.33 10.89
C VAL A 776 4.26 -22.05 10.28
N CYS A 777 4.25 -21.17 9.27
CA CYS A 777 3.04 -20.67 8.64
C CYS A 777 2.90 -21.18 7.20
N ALA A 778 1.81 -21.91 6.90
CA ALA A 778 1.36 -22.16 5.54
C ALA A 778 0.66 -20.91 4.99
N GLN A 779 1.08 -20.43 3.82
CA GLN A 779 0.56 -19.23 3.18
C GLN A 779 0.06 -19.61 1.78
N ILE A 780 -1.25 -19.53 1.54
CA ILE A 780 -1.86 -19.91 0.26
C ILE A 780 -2.50 -18.66 -0.34
N ILE A 781 -2.11 -18.30 -1.58
CA ILE A 781 -2.50 -17.05 -2.24
C ILE A 781 -3.18 -17.27 -3.60
N PRO A 782 -4.08 -16.37 -4.02
CA PRO A 782 -4.79 -16.44 -5.29
C PRO A 782 -3.95 -15.88 -6.43
N TRP A 783 -4.47 -16.05 -7.64
CA TRP A 783 -3.84 -15.64 -8.90
C TRP A 783 -4.10 -14.19 -9.32
N ASN A 784 -4.95 -13.43 -8.62
CA ASN A 784 -5.45 -12.14 -9.13
C ASN A 784 -4.50 -10.95 -8.87
N PHE A 785 -3.74 -10.99 -7.77
CA PHE A 785 -2.62 -10.08 -7.49
C PHE A 785 -1.44 -10.87 -6.90
N PRO A 786 -0.82 -11.79 -7.66
CA PRO A 786 0.09 -12.82 -7.14
C PRO A 786 1.22 -12.25 -6.28
N LEU A 787 2.03 -11.33 -6.82
CA LEU A 787 3.16 -10.76 -6.07
C LEU A 787 2.72 -9.88 -4.89
N LEU A 788 1.57 -9.19 -5.00
CA LEU A 788 1.03 -8.36 -3.91
C LEU A 788 0.48 -9.22 -2.77
N MET A 789 -0.23 -10.30 -3.08
CA MET A 789 -0.70 -11.26 -2.08
C MET A 789 0.47 -11.97 -1.42
N ALA A 790 1.54 -12.30 -2.14
CA ALA A 790 2.78 -12.79 -1.54
C ALA A 790 3.38 -11.77 -0.55
N ALA A 791 3.35 -10.47 -0.86
CA ALA A 791 3.82 -9.42 0.04
C ALA A 791 2.92 -9.21 1.27
N TRP A 792 1.60 -9.30 1.13
CA TRP A 792 0.64 -9.20 2.25
C TRP A 792 0.78 -10.37 3.24
N LYS A 793 1.14 -11.56 2.74
CA LYS A 793 1.45 -12.75 3.56
C LYS A 793 2.82 -12.66 4.21
N LEU A 794 3.88 -12.49 3.40
CA LEU A 794 5.27 -12.56 3.87
C LEU A 794 5.69 -11.35 4.72
N GLY A 795 5.19 -10.15 4.44
CA GLY A 795 5.51 -8.92 5.19
C GLY A 795 5.30 -9.05 6.70
N PRO A 796 4.06 -9.25 7.20
CA PRO A 796 3.81 -9.36 8.63
C PRO A 796 4.45 -10.61 9.23
N LEU A 797 4.36 -11.75 8.54
CA LEU A 797 4.93 -13.03 8.96
C LEU A 797 6.42 -12.90 9.29
N LEU A 798 7.21 -12.35 8.36
CA LEU A 798 8.66 -12.21 8.55
C LEU A 798 9.02 -11.13 9.57
N ALA A 799 8.23 -10.06 9.70
CA ALA A 799 8.44 -9.07 10.76
C ALA A 799 8.32 -9.69 12.17
N THR A 800 7.32 -10.55 12.39
CA THR A 800 7.16 -11.28 13.66
C THR A 800 8.25 -12.31 13.96
N GLY A 801 8.99 -12.77 12.95
CA GLY A 801 9.98 -13.85 13.09
C GLY A 801 9.40 -15.27 12.88
N CYS A 802 8.19 -15.39 12.32
CA CYS A 802 7.67 -16.67 11.82
C CYS A 802 8.47 -17.16 10.59
N THR A 803 8.29 -18.43 10.23
CA THR A 803 8.81 -19.01 8.98
C THR A 803 7.67 -19.45 8.05
N SER A 804 7.92 -19.50 6.74
CA SER A 804 6.88 -19.58 5.71
C SER A 804 7.04 -20.77 4.77
N ILE A 805 5.91 -21.38 4.42
CA ILE A 805 5.74 -22.17 3.19
C ILE A 805 4.66 -21.47 2.37
N LEU A 806 5.08 -20.81 1.28
CA LEU A 806 4.20 -20.09 0.36
C LEU A 806 3.80 -21.01 -0.80
N LYS A 807 2.49 -21.10 -1.06
CA LYS A 807 1.91 -21.76 -2.24
C LYS A 807 1.20 -20.71 -3.10
N PRO A 808 1.79 -20.27 -4.23
CA PRO A 808 1.10 -19.43 -5.20
C PRO A 808 0.04 -20.22 -5.96
N ALA A 809 -0.92 -19.52 -6.56
CA ALA A 809 -1.90 -20.14 -7.44
C ALA A 809 -1.25 -20.77 -8.69
N GLU A 810 -1.83 -21.87 -9.13
CA GLU A 810 -1.39 -22.68 -10.27
C GLU A 810 -1.48 -21.93 -11.61
N GLN A 811 -2.37 -20.95 -11.74
CA GLN A 811 -2.42 -20.04 -12.89
C GLN A 811 -1.21 -19.08 -12.96
N THR A 812 -0.62 -18.71 -11.82
CA THR A 812 0.34 -17.59 -11.75
C THR A 812 1.54 -17.85 -10.79
N PRO A 813 2.35 -18.90 -11.02
CA PRO A 813 3.45 -19.24 -10.13
C PRO A 813 4.69 -18.35 -10.30
N LEU A 814 4.89 -17.72 -11.46
CA LEU A 814 6.24 -17.29 -11.90
C LEU A 814 6.76 -16.08 -11.12
N THR A 815 5.89 -15.13 -10.76
CA THR A 815 6.32 -13.94 -9.99
C THR A 815 6.66 -14.26 -8.54
N ALA A 816 6.01 -15.28 -7.95
CA ALA A 816 6.37 -15.82 -6.64
C ALA A 816 7.71 -16.58 -6.69
N LEU A 817 7.97 -17.36 -7.74
CA LEU A 817 9.28 -18.03 -7.92
C LEU A 817 10.41 -17.01 -8.13
N ARG A 818 10.17 -15.95 -8.91
CA ARG A 818 11.12 -14.84 -9.09
C ARG A 818 11.37 -14.05 -7.81
N LEU A 819 10.33 -13.83 -6.98
CA LEU A 819 10.49 -13.29 -5.62
C LEU A 819 11.39 -14.20 -4.75
N GLY A 820 11.27 -15.53 -4.90
CA GLY A 820 12.14 -16.50 -4.24
C GLY A 820 13.63 -16.28 -4.50
N GLU A 821 14.01 -15.91 -5.74
CA GLU A 821 15.40 -15.57 -6.07
C GLU A 821 15.86 -14.32 -5.31
N LEU A 822 15.02 -13.29 -5.26
CA LEU A 822 15.31 -12.03 -4.54
C LEU A 822 15.37 -12.21 -3.03
N ILE A 823 14.67 -13.20 -2.46
CA ILE A 823 14.76 -13.58 -1.04
C ILE A 823 16.11 -14.26 -0.73
N VAL A 824 16.59 -15.12 -1.63
CA VAL A 824 17.93 -15.73 -1.52
C VAL A 824 19.02 -14.66 -1.69
N GLU A 825 18.88 -13.74 -2.65
CA GLU A 825 19.80 -12.61 -2.89
C GLU A 825 19.79 -11.58 -1.74
N ALA A 826 18.63 -11.34 -1.12
CA ALA A 826 18.50 -10.56 0.10
C ALA A 826 19.31 -11.17 1.25
N GLY A 827 19.45 -12.51 1.29
CA GLY A 827 20.26 -13.23 2.27
C GLY A 827 19.47 -13.72 3.48
N PHE A 828 18.17 -14.00 3.31
CA PHE A 828 17.37 -14.64 4.36
C PHE A 828 17.97 -16.01 4.74
N PRO A 829 17.96 -16.39 6.04
CA PRO A 829 18.45 -17.70 6.45
C PRO A 829 17.71 -18.85 5.76
N LYS A 830 18.44 -19.92 5.45
CA LYS A 830 17.89 -21.10 4.75
C LYS A 830 16.69 -21.68 5.50
N GLY A 831 15.61 -21.93 4.76
CA GLY A 831 14.35 -22.48 5.28
C GLY A 831 13.38 -21.43 5.86
N VAL A 832 13.77 -20.17 6.05
CA VAL A 832 12.86 -19.11 6.58
C VAL A 832 11.69 -18.83 5.63
N VAL A 833 11.93 -18.85 4.33
CA VAL A 833 10.89 -18.90 3.30
C VAL A 833 11.15 -20.08 2.38
N ASN A 834 10.09 -20.84 2.14
CA ASN A 834 10.03 -21.90 1.13
C ASN A 834 8.86 -21.57 0.20
N ILE A 835 8.96 -21.86 -1.08
CA ILE A 835 7.92 -21.59 -2.09
C ILE A 835 7.70 -22.87 -2.88
N ILE A 836 6.48 -23.39 -2.86
CA ILE A 836 6.12 -24.66 -3.50
C ILE A 836 4.88 -24.50 -4.39
N THR A 837 4.89 -25.13 -5.56
CA THR A 837 3.91 -24.97 -6.64
C THR A 837 3.15 -26.27 -6.89
N GLY A 838 1.90 -26.22 -7.34
CA GLY A 838 1.02 -27.39 -7.51
C GLY A 838 -0.46 -27.00 -7.38
N GLU A 839 -1.42 -27.92 -7.40
CA GLU A 839 -2.84 -27.54 -7.30
C GLU A 839 -3.30 -27.23 -5.85
N GLY A 840 -4.38 -26.48 -5.71
CA GLY A 840 -5.07 -26.27 -4.43
C GLY A 840 -5.59 -27.56 -3.80
N ALA A 841 -6.20 -28.45 -4.60
CA ALA A 841 -6.84 -29.68 -4.11
C ALA A 841 -5.86 -30.78 -3.65
N THR A 842 -4.59 -30.68 -4.05
CA THR A 842 -3.52 -31.66 -3.77
C THR A 842 -2.49 -31.05 -2.82
N THR A 843 -1.54 -30.27 -3.34
CA THR A 843 -0.46 -29.59 -2.61
C THR A 843 -1.01 -28.63 -1.56
N GLY A 844 -2.00 -27.80 -1.92
CA GLY A 844 -2.60 -26.83 -1.00
C GLY A 844 -3.34 -27.48 0.18
N ARG A 845 -4.14 -28.51 -0.09
CA ARG A 845 -4.88 -29.28 0.93
C ARG A 845 -3.94 -29.97 1.90
N HIS A 846 -2.91 -30.69 1.41
CA HIS A 846 -1.94 -31.35 2.26
C HIS A 846 -1.15 -30.36 3.12
N LEU A 847 -0.67 -29.25 2.54
CA LEU A 847 0.01 -28.18 3.28
C LEU A 847 -0.85 -27.59 4.41
N ALA A 848 -2.15 -27.37 4.17
CA ALA A 848 -3.07 -26.87 5.20
C ALA A 848 -3.35 -27.93 6.30
N GLN A 849 -3.42 -29.21 5.93
CA GLN A 849 -3.63 -30.32 6.86
C GLN A 849 -2.39 -30.66 7.70
N HIS A 850 -1.19 -30.44 7.15
CA HIS A 850 0.08 -30.92 7.70
C HIS A 850 0.25 -30.60 9.21
N PRO A 851 0.66 -31.58 10.05
CA PRO A 851 0.69 -31.41 11.51
C PRO A 851 1.83 -30.51 12.00
N GLY A 852 2.93 -30.40 11.23
CA GLY A 852 4.07 -29.54 11.53
C GLY A 852 3.85 -28.04 11.20
N VAL A 853 2.64 -27.63 10.83
CA VAL A 853 2.25 -26.24 10.55
C VAL A 853 1.45 -25.68 11.74
N ASP A 854 1.84 -24.52 12.25
CA ASP A 854 1.23 -23.86 13.42
C ASP A 854 0.10 -22.90 13.01
N LYS A 855 0.12 -22.44 11.75
CA LYS A 855 -0.83 -21.48 11.19
C LYS A 855 -1.07 -21.68 9.69
N VAL A 856 -2.31 -21.50 9.24
CA VAL A 856 -2.67 -21.19 7.86
C VAL A 856 -3.03 -19.69 7.72
N ALA A 857 -2.67 -19.08 6.59
CA ALA A 857 -3.40 -17.95 6.04
C ALA A 857 -3.74 -18.26 4.57
N PHE A 858 -5.01 -18.07 4.20
CA PHE A 858 -5.54 -18.36 2.87
C PHE A 858 -6.25 -17.13 2.32
N THR A 859 -6.03 -16.86 1.02
CA THR A 859 -6.84 -15.90 0.27
C THR A 859 -7.35 -16.57 -1.02
N GLY A 860 -8.64 -16.40 -1.33
CA GLY A 860 -9.28 -17.07 -2.47
C GLY A 860 -10.81 -17.16 -2.33
N SER A 861 -11.44 -18.15 -2.96
CA SER A 861 -12.91 -18.29 -2.93
C SER A 861 -13.44 -18.64 -1.53
N THR A 862 -14.63 -18.15 -1.20
CA THR A 862 -15.31 -18.43 0.08
C THR A 862 -15.57 -19.93 0.28
N GLU A 863 -15.83 -20.68 -0.78
CA GLU A 863 -15.98 -22.15 -0.76
C GLU A 863 -14.71 -22.85 -0.25
N VAL A 864 -13.54 -22.51 -0.82
CA VAL A 864 -12.25 -23.06 -0.36
C VAL A 864 -11.88 -22.51 1.02
N GLY A 865 -12.29 -21.29 1.36
CA GLY A 865 -12.21 -20.77 2.73
C GLY A 865 -12.93 -21.65 3.75
N PHE A 866 -14.13 -22.15 3.41
CA PHE A 866 -14.84 -23.14 4.22
C PHE A 866 -14.14 -24.51 4.22
N GLU A 867 -13.54 -24.96 3.12
CA GLU A 867 -12.71 -26.19 3.14
C GLU A 867 -11.52 -26.05 4.09
N ILE A 868 -10.75 -24.97 4.02
CA ILE A 868 -9.61 -24.70 4.90
C ILE A 868 -10.06 -24.70 6.37
N MET A 869 -11.17 -24.03 6.70
CA MET A 869 -11.68 -24.00 8.08
C MET A 869 -12.20 -25.36 8.58
N ARG A 870 -12.73 -26.22 7.69
CA ARG A 870 -13.23 -27.56 8.05
C ARG A 870 -12.12 -28.62 8.10
N GLN A 871 -11.09 -28.48 7.27
CA GLN A 871 -10.14 -29.56 6.97
C GLN A 871 -8.71 -29.29 7.44
N SER A 872 -8.31 -28.06 7.78
CA SER A 872 -6.90 -27.76 8.15
C SER A 872 -6.52 -28.23 9.57
N HIS A 873 -7.47 -28.70 10.38
CA HIS A 873 -7.28 -29.09 11.78
C HIS A 873 -7.38 -30.60 12.08
N PRO A 874 -6.87 -31.54 11.26
CA PRO A 874 -7.15 -32.96 11.46
C PRO A 874 -6.51 -33.51 12.75
N ASN A 875 -5.37 -32.94 13.16
CA ASN A 875 -4.59 -33.38 14.32
C ASN A 875 -4.06 -32.23 15.20
N ASN A 876 -4.27 -30.97 14.82
CA ASN A 876 -3.82 -29.81 15.60
C ASN A 876 -4.75 -28.59 15.44
N LEU A 877 -4.92 -27.80 16.50
CA LEU A 877 -5.74 -26.58 16.51
C LEU A 877 -4.96 -25.35 16.00
N LYS A 878 -4.32 -25.50 14.83
CA LYS A 878 -3.54 -24.44 14.16
C LYS A 878 -4.37 -23.18 13.89
N ARG A 879 -3.74 -22.00 13.92
CA ARG A 879 -4.44 -20.73 13.65
C ARG A 879 -4.87 -20.62 12.18
N VAL A 880 -6.01 -20.02 11.89
CA VAL A 880 -6.48 -19.77 10.52
C VAL A 880 -6.81 -18.29 10.33
N THR A 881 -6.38 -17.72 9.20
CA THR A 881 -6.80 -16.42 8.68
C THR A 881 -7.34 -16.63 7.27
N LEU A 882 -8.48 -16.03 6.96
CA LEU A 882 -9.15 -16.14 5.67
C LEU A 882 -9.46 -14.74 5.15
N GLU A 883 -9.04 -14.43 3.92
CA GLU A 883 -9.55 -13.28 3.16
C GLU A 883 -10.22 -13.80 1.89
N LEU A 884 -11.52 -13.58 1.77
CA LEU A 884 -12.38 -14.33 0.85
C LEU A 884 -13.13 -13.41 -0.12
N GLY A 885 -14.05 -14.00 -0.89
CA GLY A 885 -14.83 -13.28 -1.90
C GLY A 885 -15.74 -12.20 -1.34
N GLY A 886 -16.28 -11.37 -2.24
CA GLY A 886 -17.14 -10.25 -1.88
C GLY A 886 -18.22 -9.88 -2.89
N LYS A 887 -19.24 -9.20 -2.36
CA LYS A 887 -20.29 -8.53 -3.13
C LYS A 887 -20.52 -7.11 -2.60
N SER A 888 -19.43 -6.36 -2.56
CA SER A 888 -19.36 -5.03 -1.96
C SER A 888 -20.39 -4.08 -2.56
N ALA A 889 -21.01 -3.29 -1.69
CA ALA A 889 -21.99 -2.29 -2.06
C ALA A 889 -21.31 -0.93 -2.23
N ASN A 890 -21.50 -0.28 -3.37
CA ASN A 890 -21.04 1.08 -3.63
C ASN A 890 -22.28 1.99 -3.75
N ILE A 891 -22.48 2.91 -2.80
CA ILE A 891 -23.73 3.64 -2.59
C ILE A 891 -23.55 5.10 -3.02
N ILE A 892 -24.31 5.51 -4.04
CA ILE A 892 -24.28 6.85 -4.62
C ILE A 892 -25.56 7.59 -4.19
N MET A 893 -25.39 8.60 -3.33
CA MET A 893 -26.48 9.47 -2.86
C MET A 893 -26.87 10.50 -3.93
N ASP A 894 -28.01 11.17 -3.75
CA ASP A 894 -28.48 12.27 -4.62
C ASP A 894 -27.61 13.53 -4.57
N ASP A 895 -26.95 13.77 -3.44
CA ASP A 895 -26.02 14.88 -3.21
C ASP A 895 -24.57 14.59 -3.65
N ALA A 896 -24.36 13.52 -4.42
CA ALA A 896 -23.07 13.14 -4.97
C ALA A 896 -22.69 13.98 -6.21
N ASP A 897 -21.41 14.32 -6.34
CA ASP A 897 -20.84 14.64 -7.65
C ASP A 897 -20.95 13.38 -8.53
N ILE A 898 -21.79 13.46 -9.57
CA ILE A 898 -22.12 12.31 -10.41
C ILE A 898 -20.96 11.86 -11.30
N ASP A 899 -20.03 12.76 -11.66
CA ASP A 899 -18.88 12.42 -12.50
C ASP A 899 -17.74 11.83 -11.63
N LEU A 900 -17.59 12.29 -10.39
CA LEU A 900 -16.81 11.60 -9.36
C LEU A 900 -17.41 10.21 -9.04
N ALA A 901 -18.73 10.12 -8.87
CA ALA A 901 -19.41 8.85 -8.60
C ALA A 901 -19.23 7.84 -9.72
N VAL A 902 -19.40 8.27 -10.98
CA VAL A 902 -19.21 7.42 -12.17
C VAL A 902 -17.77 6.97 -12.32
N SER A 903 -16.80 7.89 -12.19
CA SER A 903 -15.37 7.54 -12.31
C SER A 903 -14.91 6.60 -11.18
N THR A 904 -15.31 6.88 -9.94
CA THR A 904 -15.07 6.03 -8.76
C THR A 904 -15.68 4.64 -8.91
N SER A 905 -16.92 4.55 -9.41
CA SER A 905 -17.62 3.26 -9.62
C SER A 905 -17.01 2.45 -10.77
N ASN A 906 -16.48 3.11 -11.80
CA ASN A 906 -15.77 2.42 -12.89
C ASN A 906 -14.40 1.93 -12.41
N ALA A 907 -13.65 2.74 -11.66
CA ALA A 907 -12.37 2.36 -11.08
C ALA A 907 -12.52 1.14 -10.14
N GLY A 908 -13.39 1.25 -9.13
CA GLY A 908 -13.65 0.22 -8.12
C GLY A 908 -14.32 -1.06 -8.61
N LEU A 909 -14.38 -1.30 -9.92
CA LEU A 909 -14.87 -2.54 -10.52
C LEU A 909 -14.08 -2.97 -11.75
N PHE A 910 -13.76 -2.09 -12.70
CA PHE A 910 -13.04 -2.51 -13.91
C PHE A 910 -11.52 -2.61 -13.71
N PHE A 911 -11.00 -2.12 -12.58
CA PHE A 911 -9.63 -2.38 -12.14
C PHE A 911 -9.34 -3.90 -12.07
N ASN A 912 -8.15 -4.30 -12.52
CA ASN A 912 -7.73 -5.71 -12.62
C ASN A 912 -8.74 -6.64 -13.35
N GLN A 913 -9.46 -6.10 -14.34
CA GLN A 913 -10.56 -6.77 -15.04
C GLN A 913 -11.76 -7.18 -14.16
N GLY A 914 -11.94 -6.59 -12.97
CA GLY A 914 -12.96 -7.02 -12.00
C GLY A 914 -12.62 -8.30 -11.24
N GLN A 915 -11.39 -8.79 -11.38
CA GLN A 915 -10.85 -9.90 -10.62
C GLN A 915 -10.33 -9.39 -9.26
N CYS A 916 -11.23 -8.77 -8.49
CA CYS A 916 -10.97 -8.12 -7.20
C CYS A 916 -12.04 -8.52 -6.19
N CYS A 917 -11.67 -9.17 -5.09
CA CYS A 917 -12.61 -9.62 -4.05
C CYS A 917 -13.46 -8.47 -3.46
N ILE A 918 -12.89 -7.26 -3.41
CA ILE A 918 -13.56 -6.07 -2.84
C ILE A 918 -14.39 -5.27 -3.87
N ALA A 919 -14.39 -5.66 -5.15
CA ALA A 919 -15.01 -4.88 -6.23
C ALA A 919 -16.44 -4.42 -5.91
N GLY A 920 -16.71 -3.13 -6.16
CA GLY A 920 -17.99 -2.42 -5.99
C GLY A 920 -19.04 -2.87 -7.00
N SER A 921 -19.26 -4.18 -7.10
CA SER A 921 -20.03 -4.85 -8.14
C SER A 921 -21.54 -4.67 -7.99
N ARG A 922 -22.04 -4.30 -6.80
CA ARG A 922 -23.38 -3.71 -6.59
C ARG A 922 -23.25 -2.20 -6.45
N VAL A 923 -23.59 -1.46 -7.49
CA VAL A 923 -23.67 0.01 -7.42
C VAL A 923 -25.12 0.40 -7.14
N PHE A 924 -25.39 0.81 -5.90
CA PHE A 924 -26.68 1.34 -5.49
C PHE A 924 -26.72 2.85 -5.80
N VAL A 925 -27.73 3.31 -6.53
CA VAL A 925 -27.84 4.72 -6.95
C VAL A 925 -29.22 5.26 -6.59
N HIS A 926 -29.25 6.43 -5.96
CA HIS A 926 -30.49 7.07 -5.53
C HIS A 926 -31.38 7.45 -6.73
N GLU A 927 -32.70 7.23 -6.61
CA GLU A 927 -33.66 7.37 -7.71
C GLU A 927 -33.59 8.72 -8.45
N ALA A 928 -33.28 9.81 -7.74
CA ALA A 928 -33.22 11.17 -8.28
C ALA A 928 -32.12 11.38 -9.35
N ILE A 929 -31.02 10.62 -9.29
CA ILE A 929 -29.87 10.75 -10.22
C ILE A 929 -29.65 9.49 -11.07
N TYR A 930 -30.35 8.40 -10.77
CA TYR A 930 -30.23 7.07 -11.38
C TYR A 930 -30.15 7.13 -12.91
N ASP A 931 -31.07 7.88 -13.52
CA ASP A 931 -31.25 7.92 -14.96
C ASP A 931 -30.11 8.63 -15.69
N GLU A 932 -29.42 9.59 -15.07
CA GLU A 932 -28.19 10.17 -15.61
C GLU A 932 -26.99 9.26 -15.34
N PHE A 933 -26.89 8.72 -14.12
CA PHE A 933 -25.79 7.86 -13.71
C PHE A 933 -25.62 6.65 -14.62
N ILE A 934 -26.70 5.89 -14.90
CA ILE A 934 -26.61 4.68 -15.74
C ILE A 934 -26.13 5.00 -17.16
N LYS A 935 -26.50 6.17 -17.70
CA LYS A 935 -26.06 6.64 -19.03
C LYS A 935 -24.58 6.99 -19.00
N LYS A 936 -24.12 7.73 -17.98
CA LYS A 936 -22.70 8.09 -17.80
C LYS A 936 -21.81 6.87 -17.49
N ALA A 937 -22.27 5.94 -16.65
CA ALA A 937 -21.57 4.71 -16.29
C ALA A 937 -21.37 3.78 -17.49
N ALA A 938 -22.41 3.52 -18.30
CA ALA A 938 -22.28 2.73 -19.52
C ALA A 938 -21.34 3.40 -20.55
N ASN A 939 -21.43 4.73 -20.70
CA ASN A 939 -20.53 5.50 -21.57
C ASN A 939 -19.08 5.58 -21.05
N ALA A 940 -18.84 5.36 -19.77
CA ALA A 940 -17.49 5.26 -19.19
C ALA A 940 -16.90 3.86 -19.42
N ALA A 941 -17.66 2.81 -19.09
CA ALA A 941 -17.25 1.41 -19.31
C ALA A 941 -16.95 1.13 -20.80
N ALA A 942 -17.77 1.65 -21.72
CA ALA A 942 -17.58 1.51 -23.16
C ALA A 942 -16.33 2.19 -23.73
N LYS A 943 -15.62 3.03 -22.95
CA LYS A 943 -14.32 3.62 -23.32
C LYS A 943 -13.11 2.77 -22.89
N GLY A 944 -13.33 1.71 -22.11
CA GLY A 944 -12.26 0.81 -21.67
C GLY A 944 -11.59 0.11 -22.85
N VAL A 945 -10.25 0.20 -22.92
CA VAL A 945 -9.46 -0.42 -24.00
C VAL A 945 -9.09 -1.84 -23.57
N VAL A 946 -9.86 -2.81 -24.07
CA VAL A 946 -9.54 -4.24 -23.98
C VAL A 946 -8.46 -4.57 -25.01
N GLY A 947 -7.42 -5.31 -24.64
CA GLY A 947 -6.35 -5.67 -25.57
C GLY A 947 -5.13 -6.35 -24.95
N ASP A 948 -4.04 -6.41 -25.73
CA ASP A 948 -2.75 -6.96 -25.30
C ASP A 948 -2.25 -6.27 -24.01
N PRO A 949 -1.98 -7.00 -22.91
CA PRO A 949 -1.47 -6.45 -21.65
C PRO A 949 -0.15 -5.67 -21.77
N PHE A 950 0.63 -5.89 -22.83
CA PHE A 950 1.90 -5.20 -23.07
C PHE A 950 1.75 -3.93 -23.91
N HIS A 951 0.59 -3.68 -24.51
CA HIS A 951 0.33 -2.47 -25.28
C HIS A 951 -0.01 -1.29 -24.38
N ASP A 952 0.73 -0.19 -24.49
CA ASP A 952 0.73 0.90 -23.48
C ASP A 952 -0.62 1.65 -23.36
N SER A 953 -1.55 1.47 -24.31
CA SER A 953 -2.92 2.00 -24.25
C SER A 953 -3.98 1.04 -23.70
N THR A 954 -3.62 -0.21 -23.39
CA THR A 954 -4.57 -1.20 -22.85
C THR A 954 -4.92 -0.86 -21.41
N THR A 955 -6.21 -0.71 -21.11
CA THR A 955 -6.71 -0.48 -19.75
C THR A 955 -7.31 -1.74 -19.12
N GLN A 956 -7.66 -2.76 -19.92
CA GLN A 956 -8.26 -4.00 -19.45
C GLN A 956 -7.62 -5.21 -20.15
N GLY A 957 -7.06 -6.13 -19.36
CA GLY A 957 -6.52 -7.40 -19.85
C GLY A 957 -7.60 -8.49 -20.08
N PRO A 958 -7.18 -9.76 -20.22
CA PRO A 958 -8.05 -10.93 -20.22
C PRO A 958 -8.43 -11.35 -18.79
N GLN A 959 -9.35 -12.31 -18.68
CA GLN A 959 -9.50 -13.12 -17.46
C GLN A 959 -8.34 -14.12 -17.36
N VAL A 960 -8.01 -14.59 -16.16
CA VAL A 960 -6.80 -15.40 -15.93
C VAL A 960 -6.78 -16.76 -16.66
N ASP A 961 -7.93 -17.42 -16.79
CA ASP A 961 -8.05 -18.77 -17.36
C ASP A 961 -9.39 -18.98 -18.08
N GLU A 962 -9.53 -20.13 -18.77
CA GLU A 962 -10.77 -20.47 -19.47
C GLU A 962 -11.95 -20.75 -18.53
N GLU A 963 -11.71 -21.24 -17.30
CA GLU A 963 -12.77 -21.58 -16.35
C GLU A 963 -13.46 -20.30 -15.87
N GLN A 964 -12.70 -19.34 -15.38
CA GLN A 964 -13.16 -18.01 -14.99
C GLN A 964 -13.85 -17.30 -16.16
N PHE A 965 -13.26 -17.35 -17.35
CA PHE A 965 -13.86 -16.79 -18.57
C PHE A 965 -15.24 -17.37 -18.87
N ARG A 966 -15.40 -18.70 -18.85
CA ARG A 966 -16.69 -19.38 -19.05
C ARG A 966 -17.68 -19.07 -17.92
N LYS A 967 -17.24 -19.04 -16.67
CA LYS A 967 -18.04 -18.69 -15.49
C LYS A 967 -18.62 -17.28 -15.56
N ILE A 968 -17.81 -16.28 -15.93
CA ILE A 968 -18.26 -14.89 -16.07
C ILE A 968 -19.25 -14.73 -17.22
N LEU A 969 -19.02 -15.39 -18.36
CA LEU A 969 -19.99 -15.41 -19.46
C LEU A 969 -21.32 -16.08 -19.05
N ASN A 970 -21.28 -17.15 -18.24
CA ASN A 970 -22.50 -17.78 -17.72
C ASN A 970 -23.29 -16.85 -16.79
N TYR A 971 -22.64 -16.06 -15.94
CA TYR A 971 -23.32 -15.02 -15.14
C TYR A 971 -23.97 -13.94 -16.03
N ILE A 972 -23.29 -13.50 -17.09
CA ILE A 972 -23.82 -12.53 -18.07
C ILE A 972 -25.06 -13.09 -18.78
N GLU A 973 -25.06 -14.37 -19.18
CA GLU A 973 -26.23 -15.01 -19.78
C GLU A 973 -27.35 -15.31 -18.77
N THR A 974 -27.03 -15.46 -17.49
CA THR A 974 -28.02 -15.61 -16.41
C THR A 974 -28.74 -14.28 -16.16
N ALA A 975 -28.01 -13.17 -16.02
CA ALA A 975 -28.57 -11.83 -15.88
C ALA A 975 -29.57 -11.48 -17.00
N LYS A 976 -29.24 -11.79 -18.26
CA LYS A 976 -30.13 -11.60 -19.41
C LYS A 976 -31.43 -12.41 -19.31
N LYS A 977 -31.41 -13.60 -18.69
CA LYS A 977 -32.59 -14.46 -18.49
C LYS A 977 -33.42 -14.03 -17.28
N GLU A 978 -32.78 -13.51 -16.24
CA GLU A 978 -33.42 -12.95 -15.05
C GLU A 978 -34.09 -11.58 -15.32
N GLY A 979 -33.82 -10.96 -16.47
CA GLY A 979 -34.45 -9.71 -16.92
C GLY A 979 -33.61 -8.45 -16.70
N ALA A 980 -32.37 -8.57 -16.21
CA ALA A 980 -31.45 -7.45 -16.04
C ALA A 980 -31.13 -6.77 -17.38
N LYS A 981 -31.16 -5.44 -17.40
CA LYS A 981 -31.04 -4.64 -18.63
C LYS A 981 -29.58 -4.35 -18.96
N LEU A 982 -29.05 -5.09 -19.92
CA LEU A 982 -27.72 -4.85 -20.48
C LEU A 982 -27.64 -3.47 -21.15
N LEU A 983 -26.70 -2.63 -20.71
CA LEU A 983 -26.45 -1.30 -21.29
C LEU A 983 -25.22 -1.27 -22.20
N THR A 984 -24.17 -2.03 -21.87
CA THR A 984 -22.95 -2.18 -22.69
C THR A 984 -22.23 -3.49 -22.37
N GLY A 985 -21.38 -3.95 -23.28
CA GLY A 985 -20.58 -5.17 -23.17
C GLY A 985 -21.41 -6.45 -23.32
N GLY A 986 -21.20 -7.41 -22.40
CA GLY A 986 -22.02 -8.61 -22.28
C GLY A 986 -21.67 -9.76 -23.23
N LYS A 987 -20.40 -9.86 -23.68
CA LYS A 987 -19.89 -10.89 -24.61
C LYS A 987 -18.35 -11.01 -24.58
N ARG A 988 -17.80 -12.02 -25.26
CA ARG A 988 -16.35 -12.17 -25.54
C ARG A 988 -15.86 -11.00 -26.40
N TRP A 989 -14.68 -10.47 -26.09
CA TRP A 989 -13.93 -9.58 -26.97
C TRP A 989 -12.88 -10.37 -27.78
N GLY A 990 -12.70 -10.02 -29.06
CA GLY A 990 -11.74 -10.70 -29.94
C GLY A 990 -12.10 -12.17 -30.26
N LYS A 991 -11.11 -12.91 -30.78
CA LYS A 991 -11.24 -14.34 -31.13
C LYS A 991 -10.34 -15.28 -30.32
N LYS A 992 -9.33 -14.73 -29.63
CA LYS A 992 -8.28 -15.45 -28.91
C LYS A 992 -7.92 -14.67 -27.65
N GLY A 993 -7.51 -15.37 -26.60
CA GLY A 993 -7.33 -14.82 -25.26
C GLY A 993 -8.66 -14.70 -24.53
N TRP A 994 -8.63 -14.78 -23.21
CA TRP A 994 -9.82 -14.91 -22.36
C TRP A 994 -10.49 -13.56 -22.06
N PHE A 995 -10.67 -12.73 -23.10
CA PHE A 995 -11.17 -11.35 -22.98
C PHE A 995 -12.70 -11.25 -22.96
N ILE A 996 -13.24 -10.47 -22.02
CA ILE A 996 -14.66 -10.13 -21.87
C ILE A 996 -14.79 -8.61 -21.96
N GLU A 997 -15.83 -8.12 -22.63
CA GLU A 997 -16.08 -6.67 -22.73
C GLU A 997 -16.53 -6.06 -21.38
N PRO A 998 -16.14 -4.81 -21.05
CA PRO A 998 -16.66 -4.09 -19.88
C PRO A 998 -18.19 -4.07 -19.89
N THR A 999 -18.80 -4.78 -18.96
CA THR A 999 -20.24 -5.06 -18.98
C THR A 999 -20.97 -4.26 -17.92
N VAL A 1000 -22.09 -3.63 -18.28
CA VAL A 1000 -22.95 -2.90 -17.32
C VAL A 1000 -24.39 -3.37 -17.48
N PHE A 1001 -24.96 -3.89 -16.41
CA PHE A 1001 -26.39 -4.11 -16.24
C PHE A 1001 -26.99 -3.01 -15.36
N ALA A 1002 -28.13 -2.48 -15.78
CA ALA A 1002 -28.99 -1.64 -14.96
C ALA A 1002 -30.33 -2.34 -14.72
N ASP A 1003 -31.17 -1.71 -13.92
CA ASP A 1003 -32.48 -2.22 -13.50
C ASP A 1003 -32.35 -3.64 -12.87
N VAL A 1004 -31.26 -3.84 -12.10
CA VAL A 1004 -30.95 -5.09 -11.38
C VAL A 1004 -31.67 -5.08 -10.03
N GLU A 1005 -32.31 -6.20 -9.70
CA GLU A 1005 -32.99 -6.42 -8.42
C GLU A 1005 -32.19 -7.34 -7.49
N ASP A 1006 -32.34 -7.14 -6.18
CA ASP A 1006 -31.65 -7.91 -5.13
C ASP A 1006 -31.89 -9.43 -5.20
N HIS A 1007 -32.95 -9.86 -5.88
CA HIS A 1007 -33.30 -11.26 -6.04
C HIS A 1007 -32.47 -11.98 -7.11
N MET A 1008 -31.83 -11.26 -8.04
CA MET A 1008 -31.09 -11.81 -9.18
C MET A 1008 -29.75 -12.44 -8.76
N THR A 1009 -29.30 -13.49 -9.44
CA THR A 1009 -27.98 -14.13 -9.23
C THR A 1009 -26.85 -13.10 -9.30
N ILE A 1010 -26.85 -12.20 -10.30
CA ILE A 1010 -25.80 -11.17 -10.41
C ILE A 1010 -25.83 -10.10 -9.31
N ALA A 1011 -26.93 -9.96 -8.55
CA ALA A 1011 -26.95 -9.11 -7.36
C ALA A 1011 -26.31 -9.81 -6.15
N LYS A 1012 -26.42 -11.14 -6.06
CA LYS A 1012 -26.01 -11.93 -4.89
C LYS A 1012 -24.57 -12.46 -4.97
N GLU A 1013 -24.21 -13.08 -6.09
CA GLU A 1013 -23.04 -13.95 -6.20
C GLU A 1013 -21.79 -13.24 -6.74
N GLU A 1014 -20.62 -13.67 -6.30
CA GLU A 1014 -19.34 -13.11 -6.77
C GLU A 1014 -19.05 -13.53 -8.21
N ILE A 1015 -19.06 -12.54 -9.11
CA ILE A 1015 -18.79 -12.73 -10.54
C ILE A 1015 -17.29 -12.84 -10.82
N PHE A 1016 -16.48 -12.04 -10.11
CA PHE A 1016 -15.02 -11.97 -10.24
C PHE A 1016 -14.53 -11.65 -11.67
N GLY A 1017 -15.22 -10.72 -12.34
CA GLY A 1017 -14.97 -10.27 -13.70
C GLY A 1017 -15.63 -8.92 -13.99
N PRO A 1018 -15.53 -8.38 -15.21
CA PRO A 1018 -15.84 -6.97 -15.51
C PRO A 1018 -17.35 -6.75 -15.75
N VAL A 1019 -18.16 -6.94 -14.72
CA VAL A 1019 -19.64 -6.93 -14.79
C VAL A 1019 -20.24 -6.08 -13.67
N MET A 1020 -20.75 -4.89 -14.01
CA MET A 1020 -21.41 -3.97 -13.09
C MET A 1020 -22.89 -4.30 -12.96
N SER A 1021 -23.39 -4.39 -11.72
CA SER A 1021 -24.81 -4.46 -11.41
C SER A 1021 -25.25 -3.15 -10.79
N ILE A 1022 -26.05 -2.35 -11.49
CA ILE A 1022 -26.58 -1.08 -10.98
C ILE A 1022 -28.02 -1.30 -10.49
N LEU A 1023 -28.24 -0.96 -9.21
CA LEU A 1023 -29.50 -1.08 -8.49
C LEU A 1023 -30.01 0.31 -8.10
N LYS A 1024 -31.32 0.51 -8.15
CA LYS A 1024 -31.97 1.76 -7.70
C LYS A 1024 -32.38 1.65 -6.23
N PHE A 1025 -32.24 2.71 -5.45
CA PHE A 1025 -32.79 2.84 -4.09
C PHE A 1025 -33.42 4.23 -3.88
N LYS A 1026 -34.13 4.41 -2.78
CA LYS A 1026 -34.73 5.68 -2.37
C LYS A 1026 -34.30 6.08 -0.96
N ASP A 1027 -34.47 5.22 0.02
CA ASP A 1027 -34.28 5.60 1.42
C ASP A 1027 -32.90 5.18 1.96
N ILE A 1028 -32.27 6.04 2.76
CA ILE A 1028 -30.92 5.77 3.27
C ILE A 1028 -30.88 4.58 4.25
N ASP A 1029 -31.98 4.28 4.95
CA ASP A 1029 -32.11 3.09 5.80
C ASP A 1029 -32.38 1.82 4.97
N GLU A 1030 -33.17 1.95 3.89
CA GLU A 1030 -33.46 0.89 2.92
C GLU A 1030 -32.18 0.42 2.21
N VAL A 1031 -31.32 1.34 1.74
CA VAL A 1031 -30.04 0.95 1.13
C VAL A 1031 -29.04 0.37 2.14
N ILE A 1032 -29.08 0.77 3.42
CA ILE A 1032 -28.29 0.13 4.48
C ILE A 1032 -28.73 -1.32 4.70
N GLU A 1033 -30.04 -1.60 4.73
CA GLU A 1033 -30.55 -2.97 4.83
C GLU A 1033 -30.14 -3.80 3.61
N ARG A 1034 -30.39 -3.31 2.40
CA ARG A 1034 -30.09 -4.01 1.14
C ARG A 1034 -28.60 -4.22 0.89
N ALA A 1035 -27.75 -3.25 1.22
CA ALA A 1035 -26.29 -3.41 1.20
C ALA A 1035 -25.84 -4.51 2.17
N ASN A 1036 -26.43 -4.55 3.37
CA ASN A 1036 -26.14 -5.56 4.39
C ASN A 1036 -26.75 -6.94 4.11
N SER A 1037 -27.81 -7.03 3.31
CA SER A 1037 -28.50 -8.26 2.89
C SER A 1037 -27.70 -9.07 1.86
N SER A 1038 -26.52 -9.51 2.31
CA SER A 1038 -25.58 -10.37 1.60
C SER A 1038 -24.83 -11.21 2.63
N GLU A 1039 -24.38 -12.41 2.26
CA GLU A 1039 -23.48 -13.20 3.12
C GLU A 1039 -22.08 -12.59 3.23
N PHE A 1040 -21.72 -11.71 2.29
CA PHE A 1040 -20.43 -11.04 2.20
C PHE A 1040 -20.36 -9.76 3.03
N GLY A 1041 -19.15 -9.28 3.25
CA GLY A 1041 -18.85 -8.08 4.02
C GLY A 1041 -17.41 -7.60 3.88
N LEU A 1042 -16.80 -7.73 2.70
CA LEU A 1042 -15.40 -7.31 2.50
C LEU A 1042 -15.25 -5.80 2.47
N GLY A 1043 -15.93 -5.11 1.54
CA GLY A 1043 -15.89 -3.67 1.43
C GLY A 1043 -17.25 -3.02 1.18
N ALA A 1044 -17.26 -1.70 1.29
CA ALA A 1044 -18.32 -0.85 0.76
C ALA A 1044 -17.73 0.50 0.30
N GLY A 1045 -18.47 1.20 -0.54
CA GLY A 1045 -18.21 2.57 -0.97
C GLY A 1045 -19.42 3.46 -0.71
N VAL A 1046 -19.17 4.73 -0.46
CA VAL A 1046 -20.18 5.78 -0.26
C VAL A 1046 -19.74 7.01 -1.04
N VAL A 1047 -20.60 7.57 -1.88
CA VAL A 1047 -20.37 8.85 -2.55
C VAL A 1047 -21.52 9.81 -2.21
N THR A 1048 -21.18 10.92 -1.55
CA THR A 1048 -22.10 11.90 -0.94
C THR A 1048 -21.32 13.15 -0.51
N SER A 1049 -21.94 14.33 -0.48
CA SER A 1049 -21.31 15.55 0.07
C SER A 1049 -21.72 15.83 1.53
N SER A 1050 -22.80 15.20 2.00
CA SER A 1050 -23.33 15.27 3.36
C SER A 1050 -22.54 14.42 4.35
N VAL A 1051 -21.94 15.08 5.34
CA VAL A 1051 -21.26 14.41 6.47
C VAL A 1051 -22.23 13.54 7.29
N ASP A 1052 -23.49 13.94 7.40
CA ASP A 1052 -24.51 13.15 8.12
C ASP A 1052 -24.81 11.83 7.38
N ASN A 1053 -24.84 11.84 6.04
CA ASN A 1053 -24.96 10.63 5.23
C ASN A 1053 -23.73 9.72 5.43
N VAL A 1054 -22.52 10.28 5.41
CA VAL A 1054 -21.28 9.52 5.71
C VAL A 1054 -21.36 8.86 7.09
N MET A 1055 -21.70 9.62 8.13
CA MET A 1055 -21.77 9.11 9.51
C MET A 1055 -22.89 8.08 9.71
N LYS A 1056 -24.00 8.19 8.97
CA LYS A 1056 -25.09 7.19 9.01
C LYS A 1056 -24.71 5.90 8.26
N LEU A 1057 -24.17 6.02 7.06
CA LEU A 1057 -23.79 4.87 6.22
C LEU A 1057 -22.60 4.10 6.80
N THR A 1058 -21.51 4.77 7.16
CA THR A 1058 -20.31 4.11 7.75
C THR A 1058 -20.61 3.38 9.07
N LYS A 1059 -21.60 3.86 9.84
CA LYS A 1059 -22.08 3.20 11.06
C LYS A 1059 -23.03 2.03 10.77
N GLY A 1060 -23.81 2.08 9.69
CA GLY A 1060 -24.78 1.05 9.32
C GLY A 1060 -24.19 -0.13 8.53
N LEU A 1061 -23.14 0.10 7.74
CA LEU A 1061 -22.56 -0.89 6.83
C LEU A 1061 -21.69 -1.93 7.56
N ARG A 1062 -21.97 -3.22 7.34
CA ARG A 1062 -21.22 -4.35 7.92
C ARG A 1062 -20.12 -4.82 6.96
N ALA A 1063 -19.19 -3.92 6.66
CA ALA A 1063 -18.05 -4.15 5.76
C ALA A 1063 -16.70 -3.99 6.47
N GLY A 1064 -15.68 -4.68 5.98
CA GLY A 1064 -14.30 -4.62 6.48
C GLY A 1064 -13.64 -3.26 6.31
N THR A 1065 -13.79 -2.70 5.11
CA THR A 1065 -13.33 -1.37 4.72
C THR A 1065 -14.50 -0.59 4.14
N VAL A 1066 -14.69 0.68 4.54
CA VAL A 1066 -15.69 1.57 3.93
C VAL A 1066 -14.98 2.78 3.33
N TYR A 1067 -15.06 2.90 2.00
CA TYR A 1067 -14.53 4.04 1.26
C TYR A 1067 -15.56 5.17 1.20
N VAL A 1068 -15.10 6.42 1.23
CA VAL A 1068 -15.95 7.62 1.18
C VAL A 1068 -15.39 8.57 0.14
N ASN A 1069 -16.18 8.88 -0.89
CA ASN A 1069 -15.80 9.66 -2.07
C ASN A 1069 -14.54 9.12 -2.81
N CYS A 1070 -14.28 7.82 -2.68
CA CYS A 1070 -13.22 7.06 -3.35
C CYS A 1070 -13.57 5.56 -3.38
N TYR A 1071 -12.72 4.73 -4.01
CA TYR A 1071 -12.79 3.26 -3.98
C TYR A 1071 -11.41 2.67 -4.30
N ASP A 1072 -11.16 1.40 -3.95
CA ASP A 1072 -9.91 0.65 -4.22
C ASP A 1072 -8.63 1.40 -3.82
N VAL A 1073 -8.70 2.17 -2.73
CA VAL A 1073 -7.54 2.78 -2.09
C VAL A 1073 -6.93 1.78 -1.11
N PHE A 1074 -5.63 1.51 -1.25
CA PHE A 1074 -4.88 0.60 -0.40
C PHE A 1074 -3.61 1.29 0.13
N ASP A 1075 -3.33 1.13 1.42
CA ASP A 1075 -2.02 1.43 1.99
C ASP A 1075 -1.66 0.35 3.03
N ALA A 1076 -0.36 0.04 3.16
CA ALA A 1076 0.13 -1.02 4.04
C ALA A 1076 -0.18 -0.76 5.52
N ALA A 1077 -0.43 0.49 5.92
CA ALA A 1077 -0.81 0.85 7.28
C ALA A 1077 -2.30 0.63 7.60
N ALA A 1078 -3.18 0.53 6.60
CA ALA A 1078 -4.61 0.38 6.80
C ALA A 1078 -4.99 -1.12 6.88
N PRO A 1079 -5.59 -1.61 7.98
CA PRO A 1079 -5.96 -3.01 8.10
C PRO A 1079 -7.12 -3.34 7.14
N PHE A 1080 -6.96 -4.42 6.40
CA PHE A 1080 -7.91 -4.93 5.41
C PHE A 1080 -8.51 -6.25 5.88
N GLY A 1081 -9.78 -6.51 5.57
CA GLY A 1081 -10.32 -7.87 5.60
C GLY A 1081 -11.78 -8.03 6.02
N GLY A 1082 -12.34 -9.20 5.77
CA GLY A 1082 -13.79 -9.40 5.72
C GLY A 1082 -14.59 -9.33 7.04
N PHE A 1083 -15.85 -8.92 6.94
CA PHE A 1083 -16.92 -9.34 7.84
C PHE A 1083 -17.65 -10.56 7.24
N LYS A 1084 -18.37 -11.31 8.09
CA LYS A 1084 -19.22 -12.46 7.67
C LYS A 1084 -18.42 -13.49 6.85
N ASN A 1085 -18.97 -13.98 5.73
CA ASN A 1085 -18.33 -15.00 4.88
C ASN A 1085 -17.24 -14.43 3.95
N SER A 1086 -16.90 -13.14 4.06
CA SER A 1086 -15.77 -12.53 3.34
C SER A 1086 -14.43 -12.65 4.07
N GLY A 1087 -14.37 -13.12 5.32
CA GLY A 1087 -13.07 -13.32 5.97
C GLY A 1087 -13.10 -13.49 7.49
N ILE A 1088 -11.97 -13.97 8.03
CA ILE A 1088 -11.71 -14.19 9.46
C ILE A 1088 -10.27 -13.76 9.75
N GLY A 1089 -10.11 -12.77 10.63
CA GLY A 1089 -8.84 -12.08 10.86
C GLY A 1089 -8.77 -10.77 10.08
N ARG A 1090 -7.57 -10.21 9.94
CA ARG A 1090 -7.24 -9.06 9.10
C ARG A 1090 -5.82 -9.22 8.58
N GLU A 1091 -5.54 -8.66 7.42
CA GLU A 1091 -4.19 -8.42 6.91
C GLU A 1091 -3.92 -6.91 6.83
N LEU A 1092 -2.68 -6.51 6.57
CA LEU A 1092 -2.21 -5.11 6.63
C LEU A 1092 -2.34 -4.43 8.01
N GLY A 1093 -1.65 -3.29 8.16
CA GLY A 1093 -1.56 -2.54 9.42
C GLY A 1093 -0.91 -3.30 10.58
N GLU A 1094 -1.04 -2.74 11.78
CA GLU A 1094 -0.68 -3.42 13.04
C GLU A 1094 -1.52 -4.70 13.24
N ASN A 1095 -2.81 -4.65 12.90
CA ASN A 1095 -3.72 -5.78 13.04
C ASN A 1095 -3.25 -7.01 12.25
N GLY A 1096 -2.63 -6.82 11.08
CA GLY A 1096 -2.07 -7.91 10.26
C GLY A 1096 -0.88 -8.65 10.88
N LEU A 1097 -0.22 -8.10 11.91
CA LEU A 1097 0.80 -8.82 12.70
C LEU A 1097 0.16 -9.85 13.63
N ARG A 1098 -1.00 -9.51 14.22
CA ARG A 1098 -1.61 -10.24 15.34
C ARG A 1098 -1.95 -11.71 15.04
N PRO A 1099 -2.38 -12.10 13.82
CA PRO A 1099 -2.56 -13.51 13.48
C PRO A 1099 -1.28 -14.36 13.50
N TYR A 1100 -0.10 -13.73 13.43
CA TYR A 1100 1.21 -14.38 13.47
C TYR A 1100 1.88 -14.33 14.86
N LEU A 1101 1.15 -13.85 15.89
CA LEU A 1101 1.64 -13.71 17.25
C LEU A 1101 0.87 -14.59 18.26
N GLU A 1102 1.60 -15.07 19.26
CA GLU A 1102 1.15 -15.83 20.41
C GLU A 1102 1.42 -15.01 21.69
N ASN A 1103 0.38 -14.71 22.47
CA ASN A 1103 0.55 -13.92 23.69
C ASN A 1103 0.86 -14.84 24.88
N LYS A 1104 2.06 -14.68 25.43
CA LYS A 1104 2.51 -15.39 26.64
C LYS A 1104 2.52 -14.43 27.81
N THR A 1105 1.59 -14.61 28.74
CA THR A 1105 1.61 -13.92 30.04
C THR A 1105 2.67 -14.57 30.96
N VAL A 1106 3.50 -13.75 31.57
CA VAL A 1106 4.54 -14.14 32.54
C VAL A 1106 4.26 -13.40 33.84
N ILE A 1107 4.10 -14.16 34.93
CA ILE A 1107 3.88 -13.63 36.28
C ILE A 1107 5.08 -14.01 37.13
N VAL A 1108 5.76 -13.02 37.68
CA VAL A 1108 6.90 -13.17 38.59
C VAL A 1108 6.45 -12.68 39.97
N LYS A 1109 6.64 -13.49 41.02
CA LYS A 1109 6.47 -13.01 42.39
C LYS A 1109 7.59 -12.02 42.71
N ALA A 1110 7.22 -10.86 43.26
CA ALA A 1110 8.17 -9.81 43.67
C ALA A 1110 9.02 -10.22 44.88
#